data_AF-A0AAU8H028-F1
#
_entry.id   AF-A0AAU8H028-F1
#
_cell.length_a   1.000
_cell.length_b   1.000
_cell.length_c   1.000
_cell.angle_alpha   90.00
_cell.angle_beta   90.00
_cell.angle_gamma   90.00
#
_symmetry.space_group_name_H-M   'P 1'
#
loop_
_entity.id
_entity.type
_entity.pdbx_description
1 polymer ?
#
loop_
_entity_poly.entity_id
_entity_poly.type
_entity_poly.pdbx_seq_one_letter_code
_entity_poly.pdbx_strand_id
1 'polypeptide(L)'
;MTKKNKTSNNEFNEKESDIKEKIKRILDDDFDREETFYCLFPIIREKISNNDYYYYPLFVLNFSAKIGDIIMPIFESNGNNNFYSFCFNTATLTNFVVCKPVFINIFKMDIDEFDSLDTKKPLLTFIVTELLKEEKVENLDFATAFLNLKDYCKRTLKVYYPFGKFELWNKDFIILDSKLEIIESVKIKKQLNVLKKDEFDPEKFPNSAAYRYLYEKQQISFEDYNKADDTIWYGTFHSFELSHGQGILLQKLAKGENLIAVQGPPGTGKTTILMSIIANILTERAINIAKGGEDYSTLILVASTANKAVENAAREFIDADKNPQLKKLPIYTNDGFYFIGGKKENISASIGKVSNFITHLENIQWNQQLEEKYQNLKEEILQNYYEFMDSLNTLKDLKNKYSDLKNKMLIEISKLSDLNYDTSDIDKIINDITKKIINFEEKYKLHARDNLKLLVDIIDRYEKWEKQILNMNLDKTKLVELKNSQQFSTFYEDFLRLSSKLKNKTLIEKILSLFVNKDKILIENFVLKYRKLFEMLSFNPTELLNCKVFKNSMPEIEKLINFIEEPLPHDFFVNEETIENLKTYLLSFNLIQVKEQLAEIEQCEHFKWINDKAGIFKFWKSNYEKTKNLFLLASEFLYLYALKNRAYII
;
A
#
# COMPACT_ATOMS: atom_id res chain seq x y z
N MET A 1 -59.75 38.66 74.44
CA MET A 1 -58.57 38.03 73.82
C MET A 1 -58.11 38.87 72.64
N THR A 2 -57.35 39.93 72.93
CA THR A 2 -56.87 40.90 71.93
C THR A 2 -55.56 41.46 72.47
N LYS A 3 -54.46 40.75 72.20
CA LYS A 3 -53.04 41.15 72.35
C LYS A 3 -52.18 39.91 72.15
N LYS A 4 -51.98 39.47 70.90
CA LYS A 4 -50.86 38.56 70.53
C LYS A 4 -50.53 38.44 69.03
N ASN A 5 -51.27 39.09 68.12
CA ASN A 5 -51.02 38.96 66.66
C ASN A 5 -50.44 40.21 65.96
N LYS A 6 -49.92 41.20 66.69
CA LYS A 6 -49.29 42.39 66.06
C LYS A 6 -47.76 42.36 66.01
N THR A 7 -47.10 41.49 66.78
CA THR A 7 -45.64 41.41 66.81
C THR A 7 -45.07 40.42 65.79
N SER A 8 -45.80 39.38 65.39
CA SER A 8 -45.31 38.38 64.42
C SER A 8 -45.36 38.82 62.96
N ASN A 9 -46.30 39.70 62.59
CA ASN A 9 -46.42 40.18 61.20
C ASN A 9 -45.40 41.27 60.85
N ASN A 10 -44.95 42.08 61.82
CA ASN A 10 -43.89 43.05 61.58
C ASN A 10 -42.51 42.38 61.45
N GLU A 11 -42.20 41.37 62.27
CA GLU A 11 -40.93 40.62 62.15
C GLU A 11 -40.86 39.75 60.88
N PHE A 12 -41.98 39.26 60.36
CA PHE A 12 -42.02 38.53 59.08
C PHE A 12 -41.88 39.46 57.88
N ASN A 13 -42.57 40.61 57.89
CA ASN A 13 -42.47 41.60 56.81
C ASN A 13 -41.11 42.31 56.77
N GLU A 14 -40.49 42.56 57.93
CA GLU A 14 -39.11 43.09 57.99
C GLU A 14 -38.09 42.05 57.49
N LYS A 15 -38.26 40.76 57.79
CA LYS A 15 -37.38 39.70 57.25
C LYS A 15 -37.56 39.46 55.75
N GLU A 16 -38.79 39.55 55.23
CA GLU A 16 -39.06 39.40 53.80
C GLU A 16 -38.56 40.61 52.99
N SER A 17 -38.68 41.82 53.55
CA SER A 17 -38.08 43.05 53.03
C SER A 17 -36.56 42.98 53.01
N ASP A 18 -35.92 42.55 54.11
CA ASP A 18 -34.47 42.46 54.24
C ASP A 18 -33.86 41.34 53.37
N ILE A 19 -34.61 40.26 53.10
CA ILE A 19 -34.25 39.21 52.14
C ILE A 19 -34.44 39.71 50.70
N LYS A 20 -35.53 40.40 50.37
CA LYS A 20 -35.73 41.00 49.04
C LYS A 20 -34.66 42.05 48.74
N GLU A 21 -34.28 42.87 49.72
CA GLU A 21 -33.23 43.88 49.58
C GLU A 21 -31.83 43.26 49.53
N LYS A 22 -31.57 42.15 50.24
CA LYS A 22 -30.33 41.35 50.10
C LYS A 22 -30.24 40.64 48.76
N ILE A 23 -31.33 40.06 48.25
CA ILE A 23 -31.39 39.40 46.93
C ILE A 23 -31.22 40.45 45.82
N LYS A 24 -31.85 41.62 45.95
CA LYS A 24 -31.68 42.75 45.03
C LYS A 24 -30.23 43.24 45.02
N ARG A 25 -29.62 43.48 46.18
CA ARG A 25 -28.19 43.88 46.28
C ARG A 25 -27.19 42.80 45.83
N ILE A 26 -27.53 41.52 45.88
CA ILE A 26 -26.69 40.42 45.39
C ILE A 26 -26.82 40.24 43.86
N LEU A 27 -27.94 40.65 43.27
CA LEU A 27 -28.28 40.44 41.85
C LEU A 27 -28.30 41.73 41.01
N ASP A 28 -28.11 42.91 41.60
CA ASP A 28 -28.13 44.21 40.88
C ASP A 28 -27.09 44.27 39.74
N ASP A 29 -25.98 43.50 39.83
CA ASP A 29 -24.99 43.38 38.75
C ASP A 29 -25.36 42.32 37.67
N ASP A 30 -26.26 41.37 37.96
CA ASP A 30 -26.66 40.28 37.05
C ASP A 30 -28.00 40.56 36.34
N PHE A 31 -28.83 41.50 36.81
CA PHE A 31 -30.15 41.77 36.20
C PHE A 31 -30.08 42.46 34.83
N ASP A 32 -29.08 43.32 34.60
CA ASP A 32 -28.84 43.96 33.30
C ASP A 32 -28.06 43.06 32.32
N ARG A 33 -27.64 41.87 32.78
CA ARG A 33 -26.94 40.89 31.96
C ARG A 33 -27.90 40.29 30.94
N GLU A 34 -27.55 40.43 29.66
CA GLU A 34 -28.20 39.66 28.60
C GLU A 34 -27.79 38.20 28.72
N GLU A 35 -28.78 37.33 28.89
CA GLU A 35 -28.61 35.89 28.79
C GLU A 35 -29.39 35.34 27.60
N THR A 36 -28.89 34.23 27.09
CA THR A 36 -29.51 33.47 26.02
C THR A 36 -30.57 32.54 26.60
N PHE A 37 -31.77 32.60 26.05
CA PHE A 37 -32.90 31.77 26.42
C PHE A 37 -33.37 30.93 25.23
N TYR A 38 -33.90 29.75 25.55
CA TYR A 38 -34.48 28.85 24.57
C TYR A 38 -35.99 28.76 24.77
N CYS A 39 -36.76 29.05 23.72
CA CYS A 39 -38.20 28.85 23.69
C CYS A 39 -38.56 27.63 22.83
N LEU A 40 -39.18 26.64 23.46
CA LEU A 40 -39.46 25.32 22.90
C LEU A 40 -40.96 25.17 22.61
N PHE A 41 -41.34 24.85 21.36
CA PHE A 41 -42.75 24.74 20.96
C PHE A 41 -42.98 24.07 19.60
N PRO A 42 -44.22 23.64 19.30
CA PRO A 42 -45.09 22.96 20.25
C PRO A 42 -44.37 21.77 20.90
N ILE A 43 -44.88 21.27 22.02
CA ILE A 43 -44.23 20.18 22.75
C ILE A 43 -45.11 18.94 22.72
N ILE A 44 -44.53 17.83 22.28
CA ILE A 44 -45.11 16.50 22.39
C ILE A 44 -44.58 15.86 23.66
N ARG A 45 -45.45 15.24 24.45
CA ARG A 45 -45.03 14.41 25.59
C ARG A 45 -45.24 12.93 25.29
N GLU A 46 -44.29 12.10 25.70
CA GLU A 46 -44.38 10.63 25.67
C GLU A 46 -44.55 10.12 27.09
N LYS A 47 -45.56 9.29 27.32
CA LYS A 47 -45.79 8.69 28.63
C LYS A 47 -44.82 7.52 28.86
N ILE A 48 -44.02 7.61 29.92
CA ILE A 48 -43.04 6.57 30.29
C ILE A 48 -43.60 5.69 31.42
N SER A 49 -44.19 6.31 32.45
CA SER A 49 -44.69 5.66 33.67
C SER A 49 -45.97 6.37 34.16
N ASN A 50 -46.48 6.02 35.35
CA ASN A 50 -47.71 6.61 35.89
C ASN A 50 -47.61 8.11 36.23
N ASN A 51 -46.43 8.74 36.18
CA ASN A 51 -46.29 10.20 36.28
C ASN A 51 -45.09 10.80 35.51
N ASP A 52 -44.26 9.99 34.85
CA ASP A 52 -43.08 10.49 34.12
C ASP A 52 -43.34 10.63 32.63
N TYR A 53 -42.95 11.79 32.09
CA TYR A 53 -43.07 12.14 30.69
C TYR A 53 -41.73 12.58 30.10
N TYR A 54 -41.44 12.16 28.88
CA TYR A 54 -40.43 12.83 28.05
C TYR A 54 -41.08 13.93 27.24
N TYR A 55 -40.39 15.06 27.05
CA TYR A 55 -40.86 16.22 26.32
C TYR A 55 -40.02 16.43 25.06
N TYR A 56 -40.70 16.52 23.92
CA TYR A 56 -40.11 16.61 22.59
C TYR A 56 -40.64 17.88 21.89
N PRO A 57 -39.85 18.96 21.82
CA PRO A 57 -40.22 20.14 21.07
C PRO A 57 -40.17 19.87 19.57
N LEU A 58 -41.03 20.52 18.79
CA LEU A 58 -40.89 20.56 17.33
C LEU A 58 -39.88 21.62 16.89
N PHE A 59 -39.88 22.76 17.59
CA PHE A 59 -39.03 23.91 17.32
C PHE A 59 -38.34 24.38 18.59
N VAL A 60 -37.12 24.88 18.40
CA VAL A 60 -36.36 25.60 19.42
C VAL A 60 -35.97 26.96 18.87
N LEU A 61 -36.50 28.00 19.49
CA LEU A 61 -36.15 29.39 19.23
C LEU A 61 -35.07 29.82 20.21
N ASN A 62 -34.01 30.44 19.71
CA ASN A 62 -32.99 31.07 20.54
C ASN A 62 -33.18 32.60 20.55
N PHE A 63 -33.23 33.22 21.72
CA PHE A 63 -33.29 34.67 21.88
C PHE A 63 -32.47 35.15 23.08
N SER A 64 -31.93 36.36 23.01
CA SER A 64 -31.27 37.01 24.15
C SER A 64 -32.24 37.97 24.82
N ALA A 65 -32.26 37.96 26.15
CA ALA A 65 -33.04 38.88 26.97
C ALA A 65 -32.29 39.17 28.27
N LYS A 66 -32.56 40.32 28.90
CA LYS A 66 -31.99 40.62 30.21
C LYS A 66 -32.63 39.73 31.26
N ILE A 67 -31.82 39.23 32.20
CA ILE A 67 -32.29 38.38 33.31
C ILE A 67 -33.37 39.11 34.12
N GLY A 68 -33.20 40.42 34.35
CA GLY A 68 -34.18 41.26 35.04
C GLY A 68 -35.55 41.29 34.38
N ASP A 69 -35.59 41.30 33.05
CA ASP A 69 -36.83 41.31 32.27
C ASP A 69 -37.60 39.99 32.36
N ILE A 70 -36.98 38.91 32.88
CA ILE A 70 -37.56 37.56 33.02
C ILE A 70 -37.79 37.17 34.49
N ILE A 71 -36.93 37.58 35.43
CA ILE A 71 -36.96 37.09 36.83
C ILE A 71 -37.70 38.03 37.79
N MET A 72 -37.61 39.36 37.64
CA MET A 72 -38.21 40.32 38.58
C MET A 72 -39.72 40.15 38.80
N PRO A 73 -40.54 39.86 37.77
CA PRO A 73 -41.99 39.75 37.97
C PRO A 73 -42.44 38.46 38.68
N ILE A 74 -41.52 37.51 38.91
CA ILE A 74 -41.76 36.33 39.76
C ILE A 74 -41.77 36.73 41.26
N PHE A 75 -41.00 37.76 41.65
CA PHE A 75 -40.83 38.20 43.03
C PHE A 75 -41.77 39.33 43.48
N GLU A 76 -42.34 40.10 42.55
CA GLU A 76 -43.23 41.25 42.85
C GLU A 76 -44.73 40.92 42.86
N SER A 77 -45.12 39.64 42.90
CA SER A 77 -46.53 39.25 42.79
C SER A 77 -47.37 39.54 44.05
N ASN A 78 -47.89 40.76 44.15
CA ASN A 78 -49.13 41.05 44.86
C ASN A 78 -50.19 41.52 43.84
N GLY A 79 -50.78 40.57 43.12
CA GLY A 79 -52.05 40.77 42.40
C GLY A 79 -51.94 41.03 40.90
N ASN A 80 -52.48 40.07 40.15
CA ASN A 80 -53.06 40.12 38.81
C ASN A 80 -52.19 40.57 37.61
N ASN A 81 -51.80 39.53 36.84
CA ASN A 81 -51.40 39.54 35.43
C ASN A 81 -50.13 40.33 35.07
N ASN A 82 -48.99 39.81 35.50
CA ASN A 82 -47.70 40.12 34.88
C ASN A 82 -47.63 39.42 33.51
N PHE A 83 -48.07 40.10 32.44
CA PHE A 83 -47.77 39.68 31.07
C PHE A 83 -46.34 40.09 30.72
N TYR A 84 -45.49 39.13 30.37
CA TYR A 84 -44.26 39.40 29.63
C TYR A 84 -44.63 39.55 28.14
N SER A 85 -44.11 40.56 27.45
CA SER A 85 -44.20 40.64 25.99
C SER A 85 -42.79 40.58 25.37
N PHE A 86 -42.38 39.40 24.93
CA PHE A 86 -41.27 39.26 23.98
C PHE A 86 -41.88 39.22 22.58
N CYS A 87 -41.65 40.26 21.78
CA CYS A 87 -42.19 40.35 20.42
C CYS A 87 -41.16 39.83 19.42
N PHE A 88 -41.40 38.63 18.90
CA PHE A 88 -40.67 38.13 17.74
C PHE A 88 -41.45 38.50 16.48
N ASN A 89 -40.78 39.11 15.51
CA ASN A 89 -41.36 39.21 14.17
C ASN A 89 -41.16 37.86 13.46
N THR A 90 -42.13 36.97 13.64
CA THR A 90 -42.08 35.61 13.07
C THR A 90 -42.10 35.59 11.55
N ALA A 91 -42.51 36.69 10.89
CA ALA A 91 -42.44 36.85 9.44
C ALA A 91 -41.01 37.10 8.93
N THR A 92 -40.07 37.49 9.81
CA THR A 92 -38.66 37.71 9.47
C THR A 92 -37.70 36.83 10.26
N LEU A 93 -38.21 36.04 11.21
CA LEU A 93 -37.42 35.22 12.13
C LEU A 93 -36.91 33.93 11.46
N THR A 94 -35.61 33.88 11.16
CA THR A 94 -34.96 32.70 10.57
C THR A 94 -34.11 31.90 11.57
N ASN A 95 -33.86 32.46 12.76
CA ASN A 95 -33.01 31.84 13.78
C ASN A 95 -33.82 30.89 14.69
N PHE A 96 -34.24 29.76 14.14
CA PHE A 96 -34.90 28.68 14.87
C PHE A 96 -34.38 27.32 14.41
N VAL A 97 -34.46 26.33 15.29
CA VAL A 97 -34.09 24.95 15.00
C VAL A 97 -35.35 24.12 14.83
N VAL A 98 -35.43 23.36 13.75
CA VAL A 98 -36.46 22.33 13.55
C VAL A 98 -35.94 21.00 14.09
N CYS A 99 -36.66 20.40 15.03
CA CYS A 99 -36.26 19.15 15.67
C CYS A 99 -36.53 17.94 14.76
N LYS A 100 -35.68 17.74 13.74
CA LYS A 100 -35.73 16.62 12.77
C LYS A 100 -36.07 15.24 13.37
N PRO A 101 -35.50 14.84 14.53
CA PRO A 101 -35.83 13.54 15.13
C PRO A 101 -37.31 13.37 15.49
N VAL A 102 -38.02 14.45 15.81
CA VAL A 102 -39.45 14.42 16.15
C VAL A 102 -40.29 14.13 14.90
N PHE A 103 -40.00 14.82 13.80
CA PHE A 103 -40.72 14.61 12.54
C PHE A 103 -40.53 13.20 11.98
N ILE A 104 -39.30 12.69 11.99
CA ILE A 104 -39.00 11.34 11.48
C ILE A 104 -39.54 10.26 12.43
N ASN A 105 -39.20 10.34 13.72
CA ASN A 105 -39.47 9.22 14.63
C ASN A 105 -40.88 9.24 15.20
N ILE A 106 -41.43 10.43 15.48
CA ILE A 106 -42.77 10.58 16.07
C ILE A 106 -43.79 10.75 14.96
N PHE A 107 -43.65 11.73 14.07
CA PHE A 107 -44.62 11.96 13.00
C PHE A 107 -44.47 11.06 11.76
N LYS A 108 -43.47 10.17 11.73
CA LYS A 108 -43.25 9.22 10.64
C LYS A 108 -43.10 9.89 9.26
N MET A 109 -42.61 11.13 9.24
CA MET A 109 -42.23 11.80 8.00
C MET A 109 -41.04 11.09 7.37
N ASP A 110 -41.06 10.91 6.05
CA ASP A 110 -39.94 10.31 5.33
C ASP A 110 -38.69 11.20 5.43
N ILE A 111 -37.50 10.60 5.42
CA ILE A 111 -36.24 11.34 5.57
C ILE A 111 -36.03 12.26 4.37
N ASP A 112 -36.31 11.77 3.15
CA ASP A 112 -36.15 12.55 1.93
C ASP A 112 -37.23 13.65 1.86
N GLU A 113 -38.44 13.37 2.36
CA GLU A 113 -39.48 14.39 2.54
C GLU A 113 -39.04 15.49 3.51
N PHE A 114 -38.47 15.15 4.66
CA PHE A 114 -37.99 16.16 5.62
C PHE A 114 -36.80 16.95 5.08
N ASP A 115 -35.85 16.29 4.41
CA ASP A 115 -34.66 16.97 3.85
C ASP A 115 -34.98 17.86 2.66
N SER A 116 -36.18 17.72 2.08
CA SER A 116 -36.71 18.64 1.07
C SER A 116 -37.28 19.94 1.64
N LEU A 117 -37.52 20.03 2.95
CA LEU A 117 -38.11 21.22 3.58
C LEU A 117 -37.10 22.38 3.64
N ASP A 118 -37.54 23.56 3.21
CA ASP A 118 -36.70 24.77 3.23
C ASP A 118 -36.68 25.44 4.61
N THR A 119 -35.84 24.92 5.51
CA THR A 119 -35.65 25.43 6.89
C THR A 119 -35.03 26.83 6.96
N LYS A 120 -34.64 27.44 5.84
CA LYS A 120 -34.11 28.83 5.82
C LYS A 120 -35.21 29.88 5.74
N LYS A 121 -36.46 29.47 5.46
CA LYS A 121 -37.61 30.37 5.43
C LYS A 121 -37.88 30.95 6.83
N PRO A 122 -38.41 32.18 6.93
CA PRO A 122 -38.88 32.70 8.21
C PRO A 122 -39.88 31.74 8.87
N LEU A 123 -39.87 31.66 10.20
CA LEU A 123 -40.63 30.67 10.99
C LEU A 123 -42.11 30.59 10.58
N LEU A 124 -42.76 31.74 10.41
CA LEU A 124 -44.16 31.79 9.99
C LEU A 124 -44.33 31.19 8.59
N THR A 125 -43.52 31.63 7.62
CA THR A 125 -43.54 31.12 6.25
C THR A 125 -43.24 29.62 6.23
N PHE A 126 -42.24 29.16 6.99
CA PHE A 126 -41.89 27.75 7.12
C PHE A 126 -43.08 26.92 7.61
N ILE A 127 -43.72 27.31 8.72
CA ILE A 127 -44.87 26.58 9.26
C ILE A 127 -46.00 26.50 8.23
N VAL A 128 -46.31 27.62 7.56
CA VAL A 128 -47.44 27.70 6.63
C VAL A 128 -47.17 26.95 5.33
N THR A 129 -46.01 27.15 4.69
CA THR A 129 -45.74 26.57 3.35
C THR A 129 -45.17 25.16 3.42
N GLU A 130 -44.27 24.88 4.37
CA GLU A 130 -43.54 23.60 4.42
C GLU A 130 -44.33 22.53 5.19
N LEU A 131 -44.92 22.89 6.33
CA LEU A 131 -45.60 21.92 7.20
C LEU A 131 -47.10 21.84 6.95
N LEU A 132 -47.77 22.99 6.90
CA LEU A 132 -49.23 23.04 6.67
C LEU A 132 -49.59 22.94 5.19
N LYS A 133 -48.63 23.18 4.28
CA LYS A 133 -48.79 23.13 2.82
C LYS A 133 -49.91 24.06 2.31
N GLU A 134 -50.03 25.23 2.93
CA GLU A 134 -51.02 26.26 2.56
C GLU A 134 -50.46 27.22 1.51
N GLU A 135 -51.23 27.51 0.45
CA GLU A 135 -50.77 28.29 -0.72
C GLU A 135 -50.69 29.82 -0.49
N LYS A 136 -51.28 30.35 0.59
CA LYS A 136 -51.36 31.80 0.86
C LYS A 136 -50.88 32.17 2.25
N VAL A 137 -49.66 32.73 2.35
CA VAL A 137 -49.06 33.21 3.61
C VAL A 137 -49.56 34.61 3.98
N GLU A 138 -49.96 35.44 3.01
CA GLU A 138 -50.19 36.89 3.17
C GLU A 138 -51.30 37.28 4.17
N ASN A 139 -52.15 36.33 4.61
CA ASN A 139 -53.27 36.59 5.53
C ASN A 139 -53.22 35.81 6.85
N LEU A 140 -52.12 35.10 7.14
CA LEU A 140 -52.00 34.26 8.34
C LEU A 140 -51.05 34.90 9.35
N ASP A 141 -51.56 35.24 10.53
CA ASP A 141 -50.71 35.59 11.67
C ASP A 141 -50.14 34.34 12.34
N PHE A 142 -49.11 34.52 13.17
CA PHE A 142 -48.47 33.42 13.87
C PHE A 142 -49.41 32.69 14.83
N ALA A 143 -50.34 33.38 15.47
CA ALA A 143 -51.29 32.78 16.39
C ALA A 143 -52.18 31.75 15.66
N THR A 144 -52.70 32.12 14.49
CA THR A 144 -53.52 31.26 13.65
C THR A 144 -52.69 30.11 13.08
N ALA A 145 -51.48 30.39 12.56
CA ALA A 145 -50.57 29.36 12.07
C ALA A 145 -50.18 28.36 13.17
N PHE A 146 -49.96 28.83 14.41
CA PHE A 146 -49.62 28.00 15.56
C PHE A 146 -50.79 27.11 16.00
N LEU A 147 -52.03 27.63 15.99
CA LEU A 147 -53.21 26.81 16.25
C LEU A 147 -53.39 25.71 15.18
N ASN A 148 -53.24 26.07 13.91
CA ASN A 148 -53.29 25.12 12.80
C ASN A 148 -52.20 24.04 12.91
N LEU A 149 -50.99 24.43 13.32
CA LEU A 149 -49.89 23.53 13.60
C LEU A 149 -50.22 22.59 14.76
N LYS A 150 -50.81 23.08 15.86
CA LYS A 150 -51.25 22.22 16.98
C LYS A 150 -52.30 21.22 16.54
N ASP A 151 -53.24 21.61 15.70
CA ASP A 151 -54.27 20.73 15.18
C ASP A 151 -53.73 19.72 14.16
N TYR A 152 -52.75 20.11 13.33
CA TYR A 152 -51.95 19.19 12.54
C TYR A 152 -51.28 18.15 13.45
N CYS A 153 -50.56 18.58 14.49
CA CYS A 153 -49.88 17.68 15.42
C CYS A 153 -50.86 16.69 16.07
N LYS A 154 -52.00 17.16 16.57
CA LYS A 154 -53.04 16.30 17.17
C LYS A 154 -53.57 15.28 16.18
N ARG A 155 -53.89 15.68 14.95
CA ARG A 155 -54.38 14.77 13.90
C ARG A 155 -53.33 13.72 13.56
N THR A 156 -52.09 14.13 13.33
CA THR A 156 -50.97 13.25 13.00
C THR A 156 -50.68 12.26 14.13
N LEU A 157 -50.62 12.72 15.39
CA LEU A 157 -50.44 11.84 16.55
C LEU A 157 -51.58 10.84 16.70
N LYS A 158 -52.83 11.24 16.46
CA LYS A 158 -53.98 10.34 16.55
C LYS A 158 -53.96 9.25 15.47
N VAL A 159 -53.44 9.57 14.28
CA VAL A 159 -53.27 8.59 13.18
C VAL A 159 -52.22 7.55 13.55
N TYR A 160 -51.03 7.98 14.00
CA TYR A 160 -49.93 7.04 14.27
C TYR A 160 -49.97 6.39 15.66
N TYR A 161 -50.62 7.03 16.63
CA TYR A 161 -50.68 6.58 18.03
C TYR A 161 -52.10 6.71 18.62
N PRO A 162 -53.09 5.96 18.10
CA PRO A 162 -54.48 6.04 18.56
C PRO A 162 -54.68 5.69 20.04
N PHE A 163 -53.73 4.97 20.65
CA PHE A 163 -53.75 4.55 22.05
C PHE A 163 -52.97 5.48 23.01
N GLY A 164 -52.53 6.67 22.55
CA GLY A 164 -52.06 7.74 23.44
C GLY A 164 -50.63 7.61 23.97
N LYS A 165 -49.73 6.91 23.27
CA LYS A 165 -48.30 6.88 23.63
C LYS A 165 -47.66 8.28 23.61
N PHE A 166 -48.02 9.07 22.60
CA PHE A 166 -47.59 10.45 22.43
C PHE A 166 -48.83 11.35 22.42
N GLU A 167 -48.73 12.48 23.10
CA GLU A 167 -49.80 13.47 23.16
C GLU A 167 -49.23 14.89 23.10
N LEU A 168 -49.98 15.82 22.53
CA LEU A 168 -49.60 17.22 22.53
C LEU A 168 -49.75 17.78 23.95
N TRP A 169 -48.71 18.40 24.48
CA TRP A 169 -48.77 19.00 25.80
C TRP A 169 -49.69 20.22 25.81
N ASN A 170 -50.35 20.47 26.94
CA ASN A 170 -51.33 21.54 27.08
C ASN A 170 -50.71 22.93 27.26
N LYS A 171 -49.40 23.00 27.55
CA LYS A 171 -48.64 24.24 27.57
C LYS A 171 -48.03 24.48 26.20
N ASP A 172 -48.11 25.73 25.75
CA ASP A 172 -47.70 26.10 24.40
C ASP A 172 -46.18 26.24 24.24
N PHE A 173 -45.50 26.71 25.29
CA PHE A 173 -44.07 27.02 25.27
C PHE A 173 -43.38 26.54 26.56
N ILE A 174 -42.12 26.10 26.46
CA ILE A 174 -41.17 26.03 27.59
C ILE A 174 -40.09 27.06 27.32
N ILE A 175 -39.76 27.86 28.32
CA ILE A 175 -38.61 28.77 28.29
C ILE A 175 -37.54 28.18 29.21
N LEU A 176 -36.32 28.02 28.69
CA LEU A 176 -35.16 27.52 29.40
C LEU A 176 -34.06 28.60 29.41
N ASP A 177 -33.32 28.71 30.51
CA ASP A 177 -32.10 29.51 30.57
C ASP A 177 -30.91 28.77 29.92
N SER A 178 -29.85 29.51 29.60
CA SER A 178 -28.62 28.99 28.98
C SER A 178 -27.83 27.99 29.85
N LYS A 179 -28.20 27.80 31.13
CA LYS A 179 -27.48 26.91 32.06
C LYS A 179 -27.99 25.48 32.04
N LEU A 180 -29.02 25.16 31.27
CA LEU A 180 -29.28 23.77 30.91
C LEU A 180 -28.21 23.32 29.92
N GLU A 181 -27.32 22.42 30.38
CA GLU A 181 -26.65 21.42 29.55
C GLU A 181 -27.61 21.04 28.43
N ILE A 182 -27.33 21.56 27.24
CA ILE A 182 -28.22 21.50 26.09
C ILE A 182 -28.66 20.06 25.93
N ILE A 183 -29.94 19.94 25.58
CA ILE A 183 -30.69 18.78 25.11
C ILE A 183 -29.86 18.03 24.06
N GLU A 184 -28.84 17.31 24.51
CA GLU A 184 -28.02 16.40 23.73
C GLU A 184 -28.47 15.01 24.13
N SER A 185 -29.42 14.55 23.32
CA SER A 185 -29.77 13.16 23.07
C SER A 185 -29.35 12.16 24.16
N VAL A 186 -30.35 11.60 24.84
CA VAL A 186 -30.20 10.41 25.70
C VAL A 186 -29.41 9.29 24.99
N LYS A 187 -29.35 9.28 23.64
CA LYS A 187 -28.44 8.42 22.85
C LYS A 187 -26.96 8.81 22.94
N ILE A 188 -26.56 10.06 22.74
CA ILE A 188 -25.16 10.49 22.90
C ILE A 188 -24.76 10.43 24.36
N LYS A 189 -25.61 10.85 25.33
CA LYS A 189 -25.28 10.72 26.76
C LYS A 189 -25.14 9.25 27.18
N LYS A 190 -25.95 8.32 26.66
CA LYS A 190 -25.73 6.86 26.85
C LYS A 190 -24.47 6.36 26.16
N GLN A 191 -24.19 6.76 24.93
CA GLN A 191 -22.97 6.37 24.21
C GLN A 191 -21.71 6.91 24.89
N LEU A 192 -21.70 8.19 25.26
CA LEU A 192 -20.64 8.82 26.04
C LEU A 192 -20.53 8.20 27.45
N ASN A 193 -21.64 7.86 28.12
CA ASN A 193 -21.57 7.17 29.40
C ASN A 193 -21.04 5.74 29.27
N VAL A 194 -21.30 5.04 28.16
CA VAL A 194 -20.65 3.76 27.84
C VAL A 194 -19.15 3.96 27.60
N LEU A 195 -18.77 5.01 26.86
CA LEU A 195 -17.37 5.37 26.59
C LEU A 195 -16.63 5.90 27.83
N LYS A 196 -17.35 6.41 28.84
CA LYS A 196 -16.81 6.85 30.14
C LYS A 196 -16.64 5.72 31.15
N LYS A 197 -17.14 4.51 30.87
CA LYS A 197 -16.84 3.35 31.71
C LYS A 197 -15.36 3.02 31.60
N ASP A 198 -14.76 2.54 32.67
CA ASP A 198 -13.35 2.11 32.71
C ASP A 198 -12.99 1.10 31.61
N GLU A 199 -13.98 0.31 31.15
CA GLU A 199 -13.87 -0.67 30.07
C GLU A 199 -13.64 -0.04 28.68
N PHE A 200 -13.91 1.26 28.52
CA PHE A 200 -13.76 2.01 27.27
C PHE A 200 -12.80 3.19 27.39
N ASP A 201 -12.08 3.31 28.52
CA ASP A 201 -11.00 4.25 28.68
C ASP A 201 -9.84 3.86 27.73
N PRO A 202 -9.60 4.62 26.65
CA PRO A 202 -8.58 4.28 25.67
C PRO A 202 -7.19 4.18 26.33
N GLU A 203 -6.91 4.99 27.35
CA GLU A 203 -5.62 4.99 28.05
C GLU A 203 -5.36 3.69 28.84
N LYS A 204 -6.41 2.97 29.23
CA LYS A 204 -6.29 1.65 29.89
C LYS A 204 -6.05 0.50 28.92
N PHE A 205 -6.31 0.71 27.62
CA PHE A 205 -6.11 -0.30 26.58
C PHE A 205 -5.20 0.20 25.46
N PRO A 206 -3.94 0.59 25.77
CA PRO A 206 -3.00 1.13 24.79
C PRO A 206 -2.67 0.12 23.67
N ASN A 207 -2.88 -1.17 23.92
CA ASN A 207 -2.67 -2.25 22.96
C ASN A 207 -3.91 -2.59 22.12
N SER A 208 -5.06 -1.95 22.34
CA SER A 208 -6.28 -2.23 21.56
C SER A 208 -6.18 -1.65 20.16
N ALA A 209 -6.75 -2.33 19.16
CA ALA A 209 -6.76 -1.83 17.78
C ALA A 209 -7.41 -0.44 17.65
N ALA A 210 -8.45 -0.15 18.44
CA ALA A 210 -9.10 1.16 18.46
C ALA A 210 -8.19 2.26 19.03
N TYR A 211 -7.45 1.98 20.11
CA TYR A 211 -6.48 2.93 20.65
C TYR A 211 -5.39 3.23 19.63
N ARG A 212 -4.80 2.18 19.06
CA ARG A 212 -3.76 2.30 18.04
C ARG A 212 -4.24 3.16 16.87
N TYR A 213 -5.44 2.90 16.36
CA TYR A 213 -6.01 3.67 15.26
C TYR A 213 -6.24 5.15 15.56
N LEU A 214 -6.72 5.49 16.76
CA LEU A 214 -7.07 6.87 17.12
C LEU A 214 -5.89 7.69 17.63
N TYR A 215 -4.90 7.05 18.26
CA TYR A 215 -3.86 7.73 19.04
C TYR A 215 -2.41 7.38 18.65
N GLU A 216 -2.13 6.24 18.01
CA GLU A 216 -0.75 5.95 17.57
C GLU A 216 -0.34 6.87 16.42
N LYS A 217 0.93 7.27 16.44
CA LYS A 217 1.51 7.99 15.31
C LYS A 217 1.65 7.04 14.14
N GLN A 218 1.18 7.49 12.99
CA GLN A 218 1.40 6.83 11.72
C GLN A 218 2.91 6.61 11.48
N GLN A 219 3.31 5.34 11.36
CA GLN A 219 4.72 4.94 11.22
C GLN A 219 5.22 5.00 9.77
N ILE A 220 4.30 4.87 8.81
CA ILE A 220 4.61 4.83 7.37
C ILE A 220 3.71 5.80 6.62
N SER A 221 4.21 6.40 5.53
CA SER A 221 3.44 7.33 4.71
C SER A 221 2.16 6.69 4.17
N PHE A 222 1.16 7.50 3.82
CA PHE A 222 -0.09 6.96 3.26
C PHE A 222 0.16 6.30 1.89
N GLU A 223 1.09 6.85 1.12
CA GLU A 223 1.52 6.31 -0.17
C GLU A 223 2.17 4.93 0.00
N ASP A 224 3.06 4.78 0.98
CA ASP A 224 3.72 3.50 1.25
C ASP A 224 2.75 2.48 1.85
N TYR A 225 1.82 2.91 2.71
CA TYR A 225 0.79 2.04 3.30
C TYR A 225 -0.15 1.43 2.25
N ASN A 226 -0.44 2.18 1.19
CA ASN A 226 -1.29 1.76 0.08
C ASN A 226 -0.48 1.21 -1.12
N LYS A 227 0.82 1.00 -0.96
CA LYS A 227 1.65 0.38 -1.99
C LYS A 227 1.43 -1.12 -1.97
N ALA A 228 1.03 -1.66 -3.12
CA ALA A 228 0.89 -3.11 -3.29
C ALA A 228 2.23 -3.82 -3.12
N ASP A 229 2.21 -5.00 -2.50
CA ASP A 229 3.35 -5.91 -2.43
C ASP A 229 3.04 -7.31 -2.98
N ASP A 230 3.87 -8.30 -2.66
CA ASP A 230 3.79 -9.66 -3.19
C ASP A 230 2.92 -10.60 -2.33
N THR A 231 2.15 -10.05 -1.38
CA THR A 231 1.17 -10.80 -0.60
C THR A 231 -0.11 -10.98 -1.40
N ILE A 232 -0.67 -12.18 -1.34
CA ILE A 232 -1.77 -12.65 -2.18
C ILE A 232 -2.99 -13.06 -1.35
N TRP A 233 -4.13 -13.26 -2.01
CA TRP A 233 -5.36 -13.81 -1.43
C TRP A 233 -5.86 -14.99 -2.27
N TYR A 234 -6.58 -15.94 -1.68
CA TYR A 234 -6.88 -17.22 -2.32
C TYR A 234 -8.28 -17.29 -2.93
N GLY A 235 -9.25 -16.54 -2.38
CA GLY A 235 -10.64 -16.59 -2.83
C GLY A 235 -11.10 -15.29 -3.48
N THR A 236 -11.72 -15.41 -4.67
CA THR A 236 -12.46 -14.31 -5.30
C THR A 236 -13.86 -14.76 -5.64
N PHE A 237 -14.84 -13.91 -5.38
CA PHE A 237 -16.24 -14.23 -5.61
C PHE A 237 -16.71 -13.95 -7.04
N HIS A 238 -16.30 -12.82 -7.60
CA HIS A 238 -16.85 -12.27 -8.84
C HIS A 238 -16.16 -12.82 -10.10
N SER A 239 -16.86 -12.79 -11.23
CA SER A 239 -16.32 -13.13 -12.57
C SER A 239 -15.61 -11.95 -13.25
N PHE A 240 -14.97 -11.10 -12.47
CA PHE A 240 -14.19 -9.99 -13.00
C PHE A 240 -13.04 -9.64 -12.05
N GLU A 241 -12.02 -9.04 -12.62
CA GLU A 241 -10.85 -8.54 -11.92
C GLU A 241 -11.23 -7.41 -10.95
N LEU A 242 -10.80 -7.51 -9.68
CA LEU A 242 -11.01 -6.47 -8.67
C LEU A 242 -10.29 -5.17 -9.06
N SER A 243 -10.73 -4.02 -8.56
CA SER A 243 -9.98 -2.76 -8.73
C SER A 243 -8.68 -2.78 -7.90
N HIS A 244 -7.75 -1.84 -8.16
CA HIS A 244 -6.48 -1.77 -7.43
C HIS A 244 -6.68 -1.62 -5.91
N GLY A 245 -7.55 -0.69 -5.47
CA GLY A 245 -7.85 -0.50 -4.05
C GLY A 245 -8.58 -1.69 -3.42
N GLN A 246 -9.43 -2.38 -4.17
CA GLN A 246 -10.10 -3.60 -3.71
C GLN A 246 -9.09 -4.74 -3.47
N GLY A 247 -8.10 -4.89 -4.36
CA GLY A 247 -7.04 -5.87 -4.19
C GLY A 247 -6.10 -5.53 -3.02
N ILE A 248 -5.75 -4.26 -2.81
CA ILE A 248 -4.94 -3.83 -1.65
C ILE A 248 -5.65 -4.21 -0.35
N LEU A 249 -6.96 -4.02 -0.27
CA LEU A 249 -7.72 -4.39 0.91
C LEU A 249 -7.63 -5.91 1.21
N LEU A 250 -7.78 -6.78 0.20
CA LEU A 250 -7.62 -8.22 0.41
C LEU A 250 -6.17 -8.59 0.76
N GLN A 251 -5.20 -7.90 0.17
CA GLN A 251 -3.79 -8.06 0.54
C GLN A 251 -3.55 -7.74 2.02
N LYS A 252 -4.12 -6.64 2.52
CA LYS A 252 -4.05 -6.24 3.93
C LYS A 252 -4.71 -7.25 4.85
N LEU A 253 -5.87 -7.77 4.44
CA LEU A 253 -6.54 -8.85 5.15
C LEU A 253 -5.65 -10.10 5.24
N ALA A 254 -5.03 -10.51 4.12
CA ALA A 254 -4.13 -11.67 4.06
C ALA A 254 -2.86 -11.50 4.91
N LYS A 255 -2.42 -10.26 5.17
CA LYS A 255 -1.34 -9.96 6.12
C LYS A 255 -1.76 -10.05 7.59
N GLY A 256 -3.06 -10.24 7.87
CA GLY A 256 -3.60 -10.25 9.22
C GLY A 256 -3.79 -8.86 9.83
N GLU A 257 -4.01 -7.83 9.02
CA GLU A 257 -4.36 -6.50 9.55
C GLU A 257 -5.73 -6.55 10.25
N ASN A 258 -5.77 -6.20 11.53
CA ASN A 258 -6.98 -6.31 12.37
C ASN A 258 -8.00 -5.18 12.17
N LEU A 259 -7.57 -4.04 11.63
CA LEU A 259 -8.44 -2.90 11.37
C LEU A 259 -8.01 -2.23 10.06
N ILE A 260 -8.91 -2.23 9.08
CA ILE A 260 -8.64 -1.66 7.77
C ILE A 260 -9.73 -0.64 7.45
N ALA A 261 -9.34 0.63 7.34
CA ALA A 261 -10.24 1.69 6.93
C ALA A 261 -10.40 1.69 5.41
N VAL A 262 -11.64 1.60 4.93
CA VAL A 262 -11.96 1.60 3.50
C VAL A 262 -12.83 2.80 3.18
N GLN A 263 -12.27 3.74 2.43
CA GLN A 263 -13.01 4.87 1.89
C GLN A 263 -13.35 4.64 0.43
N GLY A 264 -14.61 4.82 0.07
CA GLY A 264 -15.06 4.73 -1.31
C GLY A 264 -16.30 5.59 -1.54
N PRO A 265 -16.35 6.41 -2.62
CA PRO A 265 -17.57 7.09 -3.05
C PRO A 265 -18.78 6.16 -3.26
N PRO A 266 -20.00 6.69 -3.39
CA PRO A 266 -21.14 5.90 -3.86
C PRO A 266 -20.81 5.17 -5.19
N GLY A 267 -21.19 3.90 -5.30
CA GLY A 267 -20.95 3.10 -6.51
C GLY A 267 -19.58 2.42 -6.66
N THR A 268 -18.62 2.60 -5.74
CA THR A 268 -17.27 2.01 -5.89
C THR A 268 -17.14 0.54 -5.48
N GLY A 269 -18.23 -0.21 -5.44
CA GLY A 269 -18.19 -1.67 -5.17
C GLY A 269 -17.85 -2.04 -3.72
N LYS A 270 -18.28 -1.28 -2.71
CA LYS A 270 -18.12 -1.66 -1.29
C LYS A 270 -18.76 -3.02 -0.96
N THR A 271 -19.90 -3.33 -1.56
CA THR A 271 -20.53 -4.65 -1.44
C THR A 271 -19.73 -5.74 -2.17
N THR A 272 -19.16 -5.41 -3.34
CA THR A 272 -18.27 -6.32 -4.10
C THR A 272 -17.08 -6.78 -3.27
N ILE A 273 -16.48 -5.85 -2.52
CA ILE A 273 -15.42 -6.12 -1.55
C ILE A 273 -15.86 -7.12 -0.49
N LEU A 274 -17.02 -6.89 0.14
CA LEU A 274 -17.53 -7.74 1.21
C LEU A 274 -17.63 -9.21 0.77
N MET A 275 -18.14 -9.44 -0.45
CA MET A 275 -18.23 -10.79 -1.02
C MET A 275 -16.84 -11.40 -1.25
N SER A 276 -15.87 -10.59 -1.66
CA SER A 276 -14.50 -11.06 -1.89
C SER A 276 -13.78 -11.41 -0.59
N ILE A 277 -14.04 -10.66 0.50
CA ILE A 277 -13.56 -10.98 1.85
C ILE A 277 -14.11 -12.33 2.30
N ILE A 278 -15.43 -12.54 2.14
CA ILE A 278 -16.09 -13.80 2.50
C ILE A 278 -15.51 -14.97 1.70
N ALA A 279 -15.36 -14.80 0.38
CA ALA A 279 -14.77 -15.81 -0.47
C ALA A 279 -13.34 -16.16 -0.02
N ASN A 280 -12.51 -15.17 0.26
CA ASN A 280 -11.15 -15.41 0.72
C ASN A 280 -11.09 -16.18 2.05
N ILE A 281 -11.87 -15.76 3.05
CA ILE A 281 -11.90 -16.39 4.38
C ILE A 281 -12.35 -17.85 4.29
N LEU A 282 -13.38 -18.14 3.49
CA LEU A 282 -13.86 -19.51 3.29
C LEU A 282 -12.83 -20.36 2.55
N THR A 283 -12.19 -19.80 1.53
CA THR A 283 -11.13 -20.49 0.79
C THR A 283 -9.94 -20.83 1.70
N GLU A 284 -9.48 -19.89 2.51
CA GLU A 284 -8.40 -20.12 3.48
C GLU A 284 -8.75 -21.23 4.47
N ARG A 285 -9.99 -21.22 5.00
CA ARG A 285 -10.46 -22.25 5.92
C ARG A 285 -10.47 -23.62 5.25
N ALA A 286 -11.01 -23.72 4.04
CA ALA A 286 -11.06 -24.96 3.29
C ALA A 286 -9.66 -25.51 3.01
N ILE A 287 -8.72 -24.66 2.57
CA ILE A 287 -7.32 -25.03 2.36
C ILE A 287 -6.68 -25.54 3.65
N ASN A 288 -6.92 -24.87 4.78
CA ASN A 288 -6.36 -25.28 6.07
C ASN A 288 -6.84 -26.67 6.49
N ILE A 289 -8.16 -26.91 6.42
CA ILE A 289 -8.75 -28.22 6.71
C ILE A 289 -8.23 -29.28 5.73
N ALA A 290 -8.16 -28.96 4.43
CA ALA A 290 -7.67 -29.89 3.41
C ALA A 290 -6.22 -30.32 3.66
N LYS A 291 -5.37 -29.42 4.17
CA LYS A 291 -4.00 -29.73 4.61
C LYS A 291 -3.92 -30.55 5.90
N GLY A 292 -5.04 -30.77 6.59
CA GLY A 292 -5.08 -31.44 7.89
C GLY A 292 -4.86 -30.50 9.08
N GLY A 293 -4.97 -29.19 8.88
CA GLY A 293 -4.98 -28.21 9.96
C GLY A 293 -6.30 -28.20 10.73
N GLU A 294 -6.30 -27.52 11.87
CA GLU A 294 -7.51 -27.36 12.70
C GLU A 294 -8.55 -26.48 12.03
N ASP A 295 -9.83 -26.84 12.19
CA ASP A 295 -10.93 -25.99 11.76
C ASP A 295 -11.04 -24.74 12.65
N TYR A 296 -11.46 -23.62 12.09
CA TYR A 296 -11.66 -22.36 12.81
C TYR A 296 -12.95 -21.65 12.40
N SER A 297 -13.49 -20.86 13.32
CA SER A 297 -14.74 -20.12 13.09
C SER A 297 -14.54 -19.00 12.08
N THR A 298 -15.41 -18.98 11.07
CA THR A 298 -15.46 -17.94 10.03
C THR A 298 -16.73 -17.09 10.16
N LEU A 299 -17.17 -16.84 11.41
CA LEU A 299 -18.30 -15.97 11.67
C LEU A 299 -17.95 -14.53 11.25
N ILE A 300 -18.69 -13.99 10.29
CA ILE A 300 -18.51 -12.62 9.80
C ILE A 300 -19.73 -11.80 10.21
N LEU A 301 -19.52 -10.84 11.12
CA LEU A 301 -20.56 -9.90 11.52
C LEU A 301 -20.50 -8.67 10.62
N VAL A 302 -21.54 -8.49 9.80
CA VAL A 302 -21.74 -7.29 9.00
C VAL A 302 -22.76 -6.40 9.69
N ALA A 303 -22.36 -5.20 10.08
CA ALA A 303 -23.22 -4.25 10.77
C ALA A 303 -23.25 -2.91 10.03
N SER A 304 -24.39 -2.21 10.13
CA SER A 304 -24.54 -0.85 9.64
C SER A 304 -25.56 -0.11 10.51
N THR A 305 -25.42 1.21 10.57
CA THR A 305 -26.38 2.08 11.26
C THR A 305 -27.71 2.19 10.50
N ALA A 306 -27.73 1.84 9.21
CA ALA A 306 -28.93 1.87 8.36
C ALA A 306 -29.36 0.47 7.95
N ASN A 307 -30.62 0.10 8.25
CA ASN A 307 -31.20 -1.19 7.86
C ASN A 307 -31.09 -1.46 6.35
N LYS A 308 -31.33 -0.44 5.52
CA LYS A 308 -31.22 -0.54 4.05
C LYS A 308 -29.82 -0.93 3.59
N ALA A 309 -28.77 -0.52 4.31
CA ALA A 309 -27.40 -0.90 3.98
C ALA A 309 -27.12 -2.37 4.34
N VAL A 310 -27.66 -2.89 5.45
CA VAL A 310 -27.61 -4.31 5.80
C VAL A 310 -28.38 -5.14 4.77
N GLU A 311 -29.59 -4.71 4.39
CA GLU A 311 -30.39 -5.34 3.35
C GLU A 311 -29.67 -5.34 1.99
N ASN A 312 -29.03 -4.23 1.61
CA ASN A 312 -28.22 -4.14 0.39
C ASN A 312 -27.00 -5.07 0.42
N ALA A 313 -26.33 -5.19 1.57
CA ALA A 313 -25.18 -6.08 1.74
C ALA A 313 -25.60 -7.55 1.67
N ALA A 314 -26.78 -7.87 2.23
CA ALA A 314 -27.36 -9.21 2.18
C ALA A 314 -27.99 -9.54 0.82
N ARG A 315 -28.26 -8.53 -0.03
CA ARG A 315 -28.97 -8.71 -1.30
C ARG A 315 -28.34 -9.77 -2.19
N GLU A 316 -27.02 -9.79 -2.32
CA GLU A 316 -26.31 -10.80 -3.14
C GLU A 316 -26.60 -12.22 -2.64
N PHE A 317 -26.82 -12.41 -1.33
CA PHE A 317 -27.19 -13.70 -0.76
C PHE A 317 -28.69 -14.00 -0.85
N ILE A 318 -29.54 -12.98 -0.76
CA ILE A 318 -31.00 -13.12 -0.89
C ILE A 318 -31.39 -13.44 -2.33
N ASP A 319 -30.83 -12.69 -3.28
CA ASP A 319 -31.06 -12.85 -4.71
C ASP A 319 -30.14 -13.93 -5.32
N ALA A 320 -29.52 -14.80 -4.50
CA ALA A 320 -28.66 -15.88 -4.99
C ALA A 320 -29.36 -16.77 -6.03
N ASP A 321 -30.68 -16.95 -5.91
CA ASP A 321 -31.51 -17.64 -6.90
C ASP A 321 -31.51 -16.99 -8.30
N LYS A 322 -31.29 -15.67 -8.35
CA LYS A 322 -31.19 -14.86 -9.58
C LYS A 322 -29.76 -14.76 -10.10
N ASN A 323 -28.77 -15.19 -9.32
CA ASN A 323 -27.36 -15.20 -9.71
C ASN A 323 -26.91 -16.66 -10.00
N PRO A 324 -26.78 -17.05 -11.28
CA PRO A 324 -26.42 -18.43 -11.66
C PRO A 324 -25.09 -18.91 -11.08
N GLN A 325 -24.18 -18.01 -10.72
CA GLN A 325 -22.89 -18.37 -10.12
C GLN A 325 -23.03 -18.73 -8.65
N LEU A 326 -23.90 -18.02 -7.91
CA LEU A 326 -24.19 -18.29 -6.50
C LEU A 326 -25.11 -19.47 -6.31
N LYS A 327 -26.09 -19.64 -7.20
CA LYS A 327 -26.99 -20.79 -7.18
C LYS A 327 -26.28 -22.14 -7.30
N LYS A 328 -25.09 -22.16 -7.91
CA LYS A 328 -24.27 -23.37 -8.05
C LYS A 328 -23.54 -23.77 -6.78
N LEU A 329 -23.39 -22.84 -5.83
CA LEU A 329 -22.61 -23.06 -4.64
C LEU A 329 -23.47 -23.75 -3.57
N PRO A 330 -23.08 -24.96 -3.09
CA PRO A 330 -23.88 -25.76 -2.15
C PRO A 330 -24.22 -25.06 -0.83
N ILE A 331 -23.44 -24.05 -0.46
CA ILE A 331 -23.69 -23.23 0.73
C ILE A 331 -24.93 -22.31 0.57
N TYR A 332 -25.35 -21.99 -0.65
CA TYR A 332 -26.51 -21.12 -0.92
C TYR A 332 -27.77 -21.87 -1.30
N THR A 333 -27.66 -23.13 -1.74
CA THR A 333 -28.81 -23.91 -2.28
C THR A 333 -29.88 -24.24 -1.24
N ASN A 334 -29.60 -24.07 0.05
CA ASN A 334 -30.51 -24.41 1.15
C ASN A 334 -30.63 -23.28 2.19
N ASP A 335 -30.50 -22.03 1.76
CA ASP A 335 -30.80 -20.82 2.54
C ASP A 335 -29.98 -20.55 3.83
N GLY A 336 -29.07 -21.44 4.22
CA GLY A 336 -28.42 -21.47 5.53
C GLY A 336 -27.21 -20.54 5.73
N PHE A 337 -26.73 -19.84 4.70
CA PHE A 337 -25.44 -19.15 4.76
C PHE A 337 -25.44 -17.83 5.56
N TYR A 338 -26.57 -17.14 5.65
CA TYR A 338 -26.62 -15.78 6.19
C TYR A 338 -27.82 -15.56 7.13
N PHE A 339 -27.56 -14.80 8.19
CA PHE A 339 -28.54 -14.38 9.18
C PHE A 339 -28.73 -12.87 9.10
N ILE A 340 -29.98 -12.42 8.90
CA ILE A 340 -30.32 -10.99 8.88
C ILE A 340 -30.97 -10.62 10.21
N GLY A 341 -30.28 -9.76 10.97
CA GLY A 341 -30.79 -9.18 12.20
C GLY A 341 -31.73 -7.98 11.99
N GLY A 342 -32.01 -7.27 13.09
CA GLY A 342 -32.80 -6.03 13.06
C GLY A 342 -34.30 -6.29 13.26
N LYS A 343 -35.08 -6.10 12.20
CA LYS A 343 -36.55 -6.24 12.25
C LYS A 343 -36.95 -7.68 12.65
N LYS A 344 -38.04 -7.83 13.40
CA LYS A 344 -38.50 -9.13 13.90
C LYS A 344 -38.81 -10.09 12.75
N GLU A 345 -39.32 -9.58 11.64
CA GLU A 345 -39.63 -10.36 10.43
C GLU A 345 -38.35 -10.95 9.81
N ASN A 346 -37.27 -10.16 9.72
CA ASN A 346 -35.97 -10.60 9.20
C ASN A 346 -35.36 -11.69 10.09
N ILE A 347 -35.45 -11.52 11.41
CA ILE A 347 -34.95 -12.48 12.39
C ILE A 347 -35.72 -13.79 12.27
N SER A 348 -37.05 -13.74 12.30
CA SER A 348 -37.90 -14.93 12.17
C SER A 348 -37.66 -15.67 10.85
N ALA A 349 -37.54 -14.94 9.73
CA ALA A 349 -37.21 -15.52 8.44
C ALA A 349 -35.81 -16.17 8.47
N SER A 350 -34.83 -15.52 9.08
CA SER A 350 -33.47 -16.06 9.20
C SER A 350 -33.41 -17.31 10.07
N ILE A 351 -34.14 -17.34 11.19
CA ILE A 351 -34.28 -18.54 12.04
C ILE A 351 -34.90 -19.68 11.24
N GLY A 352 -35.98 -19.42 10.48
CA GLY A 352 -36.61 -20.42 9.62
C GLY A 352 -35.62 -21.03 8.61
N LYS A 353 -34.80 -20.20 7.96
CA LYS A 353 -33.76 -20.66 7.05
C LYS A 353 -32.69 -21.53 7.73
N VAL A 354 -32.22 -21.12 8.91
CA VAL A 354 -31.25 -21.90 9.70
C VAL A 354 -31.84 -23.25 10.08
N SER A 355 -33.09 -23.29 10.57
CA SER A 355 -33.78 -24.53 10.89
C SER A 355 -33.95 -25.45 9.69
N ASN A 356 -34.29 -24.90 8.51
CA ASN A 356 -34.37 -25.65 7.27
C ASN A 356 -33.01 -26.23 6.87
N PHE A 357 -31.94 -25.45 7.02
CA PHE A 357 -30.58 -25.92 6.73
C PHE A 357 -30.13 -27.04 7.67
N ILE A 358 -30.40 -26.93 8.97
CA ILE A 358 -30.14 -27.98 9.95
C ILE A 358 -30.90 -29.26 9.55
N THR A 359 -32.20 -29.13 9.26
CA THR A 359 -33.05 -30.27 8.85
C THR A 359 -32.51 -30.94 7.59
N HIS A 360 -32.02 -30.14 6.63
CA HIS A 360 -31.36 -30.64 5.42
C HIS A 360 -30.08 -31.44 5.72
N LEU A 361 -29.22 -30.94 6.61
CA LEU A 361 -28.00 -31.66 7.03
C LEU A 361 -28.32 -32.97 7.77
N GLU A 362 -29.39 -33.00 8.58
CA GLU A 362 -29.83 -34.20 9.30
C GLU A 362 -30.39 -35.28 8.35
N ASN A 363 -31.11 -34.86 7.31
CA ASN A 363 -31.77 -35.76 6.38
C ASN A 363 -30.82 -36.46 5.39
N ILE A 364 -29.63 -35.89 5.14
CA ILE A 364 -28.64 -36.51 4.26
C ILE A 364 -27.87 -37.59 5.01
N GLN A 365 -27.86 -38.82 4.50
CA GLN A 365 -27.00 -39.88 5.03
C GLN A 365 -25.61 -39.86 4.36
N TRP A 366 -24.56 -39.86 5.18
CA TRP A 366 -23.20 -40.03 4.69
C TRP A 366 -23.02 -41.42 4.08
N ASN A 367 -22.48 -41.51 2.87
CA ASN A 367 -22.28 -42.76 2.13
C ASN A 367 -20.93 -42.76 1.40
N GLN A 368 -20.57 -43.89 0.80
CA GLN A 368 -19.29 -44.04 0.10
C GLN A 368 -19.12 -43.05 -1.07
N GLN A 369 -20.18 -42.74 -1.82
CA GLN A 369 -20.10 -41.78 -2.93
C GLN A 369 -19.78 -40.35 -2.45
N LEU A 370 -20.34 -39.95 -1.31
CA LEU A 370 -20.03 -38.66 -0.69
C LEU A 370 -18.62 -38.63 -0.09
N GLU A 371 -18.15 -39.75 0.47
CA GLU A 371 -16.77 -39.88 0.95
C GLU A 371 -15.76 -39.76 -0.21
N GLU A 372 -15.97 -40.47 -1.31
CA GLU A 372 -15.15 -40.37 -2.51
C GLU A 372 -15.15 -38.95 -3.06
N LYS A 373 -16.32 -38.30 -3.15
CA LYS A 373 -16.44 -36.90 -3.57
C LYS A 373 -15.68 -35.95 -2.63
N TYR A 374 -15.77 -36.16 -1.32
CA TYR A 374 -15.06 -35.37 -0.31
C TYR A 374 -13.54 -35.49 -0.46
N GLN A 375 -13.02 -36.70 -0.66
CA GLN A 375 -11.58 -36.91 -0.86
C GLN A 375 -11.11 -36.32 -2.20
N ASN A 376 -11.86 -36.50 -3.28
CA ASN A 376 -11.53 -35.92 -4.58
C ASN A 376 -11.48 -34.39 -4.52
N LEU A 377 -12.46 -33.73 -3.88
CA LEU A 377 -12.45 -32.28 -3.70
C LEU A 377 -11.30 -31.81 -2.82
N LYS A 378 -10.95 -32.57 -1.78
CA LYS A 378 -9.79 -32.30 -0.94
C LYS A 378 -8.51 -32.29 -1.78
N GLU A 379 -8.31 -33.32 -2.60
CA GLU A 379 -7.15 -33.42 -3.50
C GLU A 379 -7.14 -32.30 -4.54
N GLU A 380 -8.29 -31.99 -5.14
CA GLU A 380 -8.43 -30.93 -6.14
C GLU A 380 -8.11 -29.54 -5.58
N ILE A 381 -8.59 -29.22 -4.37
CA ILE A 381 -8.24 -27.97 -3.66
C ILE A 381 -6.73 -27.89 -3.43
N LEU A 382 -6.13 -28.98 -2.93
CA LEU A 382 -4.69 -29.00 -2.64
C LEU A 382 -3.86 -28.86 -3.92
N GLN A 383 -4.23 -29.56 -4.98
CA GLN A 383 -3.57 -29.46 -6.28
C GLN A 383 -3.63 -28.03 -6.81
N ASN A 384 -4.84 -27.44 -6.89
CA ASN A 384 -5.01 -26.05 -7.35
C ASN A 384 -4.21 -25.09 -6.46
N TYR A 385 -4.24 -25.26 -5.14
CA TYR A 385 -3.46 -24.45 -4.20
C TYR A 385 -1.95 -24.55 -4.46
N TYR A 386 -1.40 -25.75 -4.63
CA TYR A 386 0.04 -25.94 -4.84
C TYR A 386 0.51 -25.40 -6.19
N GLU A 387 -0.25 -25.62 -7.27
CA GLU A 387 0.03 -25.01 -8.58
C GLU A 387 0.06 -23.47 -8.48
N PHE A 388 -0.81 -22.92 -7.64
CA PHE A 388 -0.91 -21.49 -7.40
C PHE A 388 0.28 -20.94 -6.62
N MET A 389 0.70 -21.66 -5.58
CA MET A 389 1.90 -21.32 -4.80
C MET A 389 3.18 -21.46 -5.62
N ASP A 390 3.27 -22.46 -6.50
CA ASP A 390 4.42 -22.67 -7.38
C ASP A 390 4.56 -21.52 -8.40
N SER A 391 3.44 -21.09 -8.98
CA SER A 391 3.39 -19.90 -9.84
C SER A 391 3.87 -18.64 -9.11
N LEU A 392 3.44 -18.45 -7.86
CA LEU A 392 3.85 -17.32 -7.04
C LEU A 392 5.35 -17.37 -6.70
N ASN A 393 5.85 -18.54 -6.31
CA ASN A 393 7.26 -18.74 -5.95
C ASN A 393 8.15 -18.50 -7.17
N THR A 394 7.79 -19.03 -8.34
CA THR A 394 8.50 -18.78 -9.60
C THR A 394 8.59 -17.29 -9.91
N LEU A 395 7.49 -16.54 -9.75
CA LEU A 395 7.50 -15.09 -9.95
C LEU A 395 8.37 -14.35 -8.93
N LYS A 396 8.32 -14.74 -7.65
CA LYS A 396 9.17 -14.16 -6.61
C LYS A 396 10.65 -14.42 -6.87
N ASP A 397 11.01 -15.65 -7.26
CA ASP A 397 12.38 -16.03 -7.57
C ASP A 397 12.91 -15.27 -8.78
N LEU A 398 12.11 -15.17 -9.85
CA LEU A 398 12.48 -14.36 -11.02
C LEU A 398 12.62 -12.87 -10.67
N LYS A 399 11.75 -12.32 -9.82
CA LYS A 399 11.83 -10.93 -9.36
C LYS A 399 13.09 -10.68 -8.54
N ASN A 400 13.42 -11.58 -7.62
CA ASN A 400 14.65 -11.51 -6.82
C ASN A 400 15.88 -11.61 -7.71
N LYS A 401 15.93 -12.60 -8.61
CA LYS A 401 17.03 -12.78 -9.57
C LYS A 401 17.22 -11.54 -10.45
N TYR A 402 16.14 -10.97 -10.98
CA TYR A 402 16.20 -9.76 -11.79
C TYR A 402 16.72 -8.55 -10.99
N SER A 403 16.25 -8.35 -9.75
CA SER A 403 16.73 -7.30 -8.86
C SER A 403 18.22 -7.45 -8.53
N ASP A 404 18.66 -8.68 -8.23
CA ASP A 404 20.06 -8.97 -7.94
C ASP A 404 20.97 -8.72 -9.15
N LEU A 405 20.53 -9.14 -10.34
CA LEU A 405 21.27 -8.88 -11.58
C LEU A 405 21.32 -7.39 -11.90
N LYS A 406 20.24 -6.64 -11.67
CA LYS A 406 20.22 -5.19 -11.85
C LYS A 406 21.20 -4.49 -10.89
N ASN A 407 21.27 -4.93 -9.63
CA ASN A 407 22.24 -4.43 -8.67
C ASN A 407 23.68 -4.78 -9.05
N LYS A 408 23.94 -6.02 -9.51
CA LYS A 408 25.25 -6.42 -10.05
C LYS A 408 25.63 -5.56 -11.26
N MET A 409 24.69 -5.29 -12.16
CA MET A 409 24.90 -4.42 -13.31
C MET A 409 25.34 -3.02 -12.88
N LEU A 410 24.66 -2.43 -11.89
CA LEU A 410 25.02 -1.11 -11.34
C LEU A 410 26.43 -1.10 -10.73
N ILE A 411 26.82 -2.17 -10.04
CA ILE A 411 28.17 -2.32 -9.47
C ILE A 411 29.24 -2.43 -10.57
N GLU A 412 28.98 -3.21 -11.63
CA GLU A 412 29.93 -3.30 -12.75
C GLU A 412 30.01 -1.98 -13.53
N ILE A 413 28.89 -1.26 -13.69
CA ILE A 413 28.87 0.08 -14.28
C ILE A 413 29.72 1.06 -13.45
N SER A 414 29.61 1.03 -12.12
CA SER A 414 30.40 1.94 -11.27
C SER A 414 31.90 1.68 -11.38
N LYS A 415 32.33 0.42 -11.53
CA LYS A 415 33.74 0.08 -11.79
C LYS A 415 34.25 0.67 -13.10
N LEU A 416 33.40 0.74 -14.13
CA LEU A 416 33.76 1.37 -15.41
C LEU A 416 33.76 2.90 -15.33
N SER A 417 32.84 3.51 -14.56
CA SER A 417 32.84 4.96 -14.38
C SER A 417 34.07 5.44 -13.59
N ASP A 418 34.52 4.67 -12.60
CA ASP A 418 35.76 4.94 -11.85
C ASP A 418 37.01 4.93 -12.76
N LEU A 419 36.89 4.31 -13.95
CA LEU A 419 37.92 4.26 -14.98
C LEU A 419 37.73 5.33 -16.08
N ASN A 420 36.91 6.36 -15.84
CA ASN A 420 36.58 7.46 -16.76
C ASN A 420 35.85 7.06 -18.06
N TYR A 421 35.15 5.92 -18.10
CA TYR A 421 34.23 5.63 -19.21
C TYR A 421 32.96 6.49 -19.09
N ASP A 422 32.50 7.04 -20.21
CA ASP A 422 31.21 7.74 -20.28
C ASP A 422 30.06 6.73 -20.19
N THR A 423 29.50 6.56 -19.00
CA THR A 423 28.41 5.62 -18.71
C THR A 423 27.01 6.17 -19.03
N SER A 424 26.89 7.29 -19.75
CA SER A 424 25.59 7.85 -20.11
C SER A 424 24.78 6.95 -21.06
N ASP A 425 25.46 6.12 -21.86
CA ASP A 425 24.85 5.16 -22.79
C ASP A 425 25.55 3.79 -22.72
N ILE A 426 25.23 3.04 -21.65
CA ILE A 426 25.78 1.71 -21.37
C ILE A 426 25.46 0.71 -22.50
N ASP A 427 24.31 0.86 -23.17
CA ASP A 427 23.93 0.00 -24.28
C ASP A 427 24.89 0.16 -25.46
N LYS A 428 25.23 1.42 -25.78
CA LYS A 428 26.22 1.73 -26.79
C LYS A 428 27.61 1.20 -26.43
N ILE A 429 28.06 1.39 -25.19
CA ILE A 429 29.36 0.87 -24.71
C ILE A 429 29.43 -0.65 -24.90
N ILE A 430 28.41 -1.38 -24.44
CA ILE A 430 28.38 -2.84 -24.51
C ILE A 430 28.32 -3.31 -25.96
N ASN A 431 27.54 -2.66 -26.82
CA ASN A 431 27.47 -3.00 -28.24
C ASN A 431 28.81 -2.76 -28.95
N ASP A 432 29.49 -1.66 -28.64
CA ASP A 432 30.80 -1.35 -29.23
C ASP A 432 31.88 -2.33 -28.76
N ILE A 433 31.90 -2.69 -27.48
CA ILE A 433 32.82 -3.71 -26.93
C ILE A 433 32.53 -5.09 -27.53
N THR A 434 31.26 -5.47 -27.62
CA THR A 434 30.86 -6.77 -28.18
C THR A 434 31.26 -6.87 -29.65
N LYS A 435 31.05 -5.82 -30.45
CA LYS A 435 31.51 -5.77 -31.85
C LYS A 435 33.03 -5.89 -31.97
N LYS A 436 33.76 -5.15 -31.13
CA LYS A 436 35.23 -5.21 -31.09
C LYS A 436 35.73 -6.62 -30.76
N ILE A 437 35.03 -7.35 -29.88
CA ILE A 437 35.39 -8.72 -29.56
C ILE A 437 35.01 -9.72 -30.63
N ILE A 438 33.84 -9.61 -31.27
CA ILE A 438 33.48 -10.46 -32.40
C ILE A 438 34.55 -10.33 -33.50
N ASN A 439 34.95 -9.10 -33.84
CA ASN A 439 36.02 -8.87 -34.80
C ASN A 439 37.35 -9.51 -34.37
N PHE A 440 37.67 -9.49 -33.07
CA PHE A 440 38.86 -10.16 -32.53
C PHE A 440 38.76 -11.69 -32.65
N GLU A 441 37.64 -12.27 -32.22
CA GLU A 441 37.38 -13.72 -32.29
C GLU A 441 37.45 -14.23 -33.74
N GLU A 442 36.84 -13.52 -34.69
CA GLU A 442 36.89 -13.84 -36.11
C GLU A 442 38.30 -13.73 -36.69
N LYS A 443 39.00 -12.63 -36.39
CA LYS A 443 40.36 -12.38 -36.91
C LYS A 443 41.34 -13.45 -36.50
N TYR A 444 41.22 -13.94 -35.26
CA TYR A 444 42.20 -14.85 -34.67
C TYR A 444 41.70 -16.28 -34.47
N LYS A 445 40.47 -16.58 -34.87
CA LYS A 445 39.83 -17.91 -34.70
C LYS A 445 39.89 -18.40 -33.26
N LEU A 446 39.63 -17.49 -32.31
CA LEU A 446 39.58 -17.77 -30.88
C LEU A 446 38.17 -17.49 -30.37
N HIS A 447 37.71 -18.29 -29.42
CA HIS A 447 36.52 -17.97 -28.63
C HIS A 447 36.97 -17.36 -27.30
N ALA A 448 36.96 -16.03 -27.25
CA ALA A 448 37.34 -15.22 -26.10
C ALA A 448 36.46 -15.55 -24.89
N ARG A 449 35.16 -15.82 -25.12
CA ARG A 449 34.19 -16.20 -24.08
C ARG A 449 34.57 -17.47 -23.32
N ASP A 450 35.15 -18.45 -24.01
CA ASP A 450 35.48 -19.76 -23.42
C ASP A 450 36.91 -19.82 -22.85
N ASN A 451 37.73 -18.80 -23.10
CA ASN A 451 39.17 -18.83 -22.83
C ASN A 451 39.69 -17.55 -22.13
N LEU A 452 38.98 -17.06 -21.10
CA LEU A 452 39.41 -15.88 -20.33
C LEU A 452 40.84 -15.97 -19.82
N LYS A 453 41.27 -17.15 -19.36
CA LYS A 453 42.63 -17.37 -18.87
C LYS A 453 43.68 -17.10 -19.96
N LEU A 454 43.39 -17.52 -21.19
CA LEU A 454 44.26 -17.24 -22.33
C LEU A 454 44.35 -15.74 -22.61
N LEU A 455 43.25 -14.99 -22.47
CA LEU A 455 43.26 -13.53 -22.66
C LEU A 455 44.10 -12.83 -21.58
N VAL A 456 43.96 -13.23 -20.32
CA VAL A 456 44.81 -12.72 -19.22
C VAL A 456 46.28 -13.05 -19.50
N ASP A 457 46.59 -14.29 -19.88
CA ASP A 457 47.95 -14.72 -20.21
C ASP A 457 48.53 -13.94 -21.41
N ILE A 458 47.70 -13.53 -22.38
CA ILE A 458 48.11 -12.69 -23.52
C ILE A 458 48.45 -11.28 -23.04
N ILE A 459 47.58 -10.67 -22.22
CA ILE A 459 47.79 -9.32 -21.70
C ILE A 459 49.03 -9.26 -20.79
N ASP A 460 49.18 -10.21 -19.87
CA ASP A 460 50.32 -10.25 -18.94
C ASP A 460 51.65 -10.40 -19.69
N ARG A 461 51.69 -11.27 -20.72
CA ARG A 461 52.87 -11.44 -21.55
C ARG A 461 53.19 -10.18 -22.35
N TYR A 462 52.16 -9.51 -22.89
CA TYR A 462 52.34 -8.25 -23.60
C TYR A 462 52.87 -7.14 -22.68
N GLU A 463 52.31 -6.97 -21.47
CA GLU A 463 52.78 -5.95 -20.52
C GLU A 463 54.21 -6.21 -20.04
N LYS A 464 54.57 -7.48 -19.84
CA LYS A 464 55.94 -7.87 -19.51
C LYS A 464 56.89 -7.50 -20.64
N TRP A 465 56.51 -7.80 -21.87
CA TRP A 465 57.30 -7.48 -23.07
C TRP A 465 57.45 -5.96 -23.25
N GLU A 466 56.37 -5.20 -23.07
CA GLU A 466 56.37 -3.74 -23.15
C GLU A 466 57.27 -3.09 -22.07
N LYS A 467 57.19 -3.56 -20.82
CA LYS A 467 58.10 -3.14 -19.75
C LYS A 467 59.56 -3.44 -20.08
N GLN A 468 59.85 -4.57 -20.72
CA GLN A 468 61.20 -4.92 -21.14
C GLN A 468 61.72 -3.99 -22.24
N ILE A 469 60.90 -3.61 -23.22
CA ILE A 469 61.25 -2.62 -24.25
C ILE A 469 61.55 -1.25 -23.63
N LEU A 470 60.68 -0.79 -22.73
CA LEU A 470 60.86 0.47 -22.02
C LEU A 470 62.17 0.48 -21.21
N ASN A 471 62.46 -0.60 -20.48
CA ASN A 471 63.70 -0.73 -19.72
C ASN A 471 64.96 -0.76 -20.60
N MET A 472 64.84 -1.19 -21.85
CA MET A 472 65.93 -1.22 -22.82
C MET A 472 66.02 0.06 -23.67
N ASN A 473 65.09 1.01 -23.49
CA ASN A 473 65.00 2.27 -24.23
C ASN A 473 64.97 2.06 -25.76
N LEU A 474 64.28 1.00 -26.21
CA LEU A 474 64.19 0.61 -27.61
C LEU A 474 62.90 1.16 -28.26
N ASP A 475 62.99 1.44 -29.55
CA ASP A 475 61.86 1.86 -30.36
C ASP A 475 61.04 0.63 -30.80
N LYS A 476 59.81 0.52 -30.28
CA LYS A 476 58.90 -0.61 -30.49
C LYS A 476 58.59 -0.86 -31.97
N THR A 477 58.37 0.19 -32.75
CA THR A 477 58.03 0.08 -34.18
C THR A 477 59.20 -0.49 -34.96
N LYS A 478 60.41 -0.04 -34.67
CA LYS A 478 61.64 -0.54 -35.31
C LYS A 478 61.95 -1.98 -34.93
N LEU A 479 61.70 -2.39 -33.69
CA LEU A 479 61.90 -3.79 -33.25
C LEU A 479 60.98 -4.77 -33.98
N VAL A 480 59.72 -4.38 -34.21
CA VAL A 480 58.75 -5.19 -34.96
C VAL A 480 59.19 -5.34 -36.42
N GLU A 481 59.61 -4.25 -37.06
CA GLU A 481 60.16 -4.28 -38.42
C GLU A 481 61.43 -5.14 -38.51
N LEU A 482 62.31 -5.04 -37.50
CA LEU A 482 63.54 -5.82 -37.40
C LEU A 482 63.27 -7.32 -37.33
N LYS A 483 62.41 -7.76 -36.41
CA LYS A 483 62.09 -9.18 -36.20
C LYS A 483 61.54 -9.84 -37.47
N ASN A 484 60.69 -9.13 -38.20
CA ASN A 484 60.09 -9.62 -39.44
C ASN A 484 61.06 -9.53 -40.64
N SER A 485 62.24 -8.93 -40.47
CA SER A 485 63.21 -8.78 -41.55
C SER A 485 64.06 -10.04 -41.72
N GLN A 486 64.22 -10.48 -42.97
CA GLN A 486 65.17 -11.53 -43.33
C GLN A 486 66.64 -11.16 -42.98
N GLN A 487 66.89 -9.87 -42.76
CA GLN A 487 68.20 -9.36 -42.34
C GLN A 487 68.52 -9.71 -40.88
N PHE A 488 67.52 -9.76 -40.00
CA PHE A 488 67.72 -10.07 -38.58
C PHE A 488 68.01 -11.56 -38.36
N SER A 489 67.31 -12.47 -39.02
CA SER A 489 67.62 -13.91 -38.94
C SER A 489 69.04 -14.22 -39.42
N THR A 490 69.47 -13.56 -40.51
CA THR A 490 70.84 -13.67 -41.01
C THR A 490 71.85 -13.05 -40.03
N PHE A 491 71.50 -11.94 -39.36
CA PHE A 491 72.32 -11.33 -38.32
C PHE A 491 72.50 -12.24 -37.11
N TYR A 492 71.42 -12.88 -36.67
CA TYR A 492 71.44 -13.79 -35.54
C TYR A 492 72.38 -14.97 -35.77
N GLU A 493 72.24 -15.64 -36.91
CA GLU A 493 73.11 -16.78 -37.29
C GLU A 493 74.58 -16.35 -37.39
N ASP A 494 74.85 -15.21 -38.02
CA ASP A 494 76.22 -14.68 -38.12
C ASP A 494 76.77 -14.25 -36.76
N PHE A 495 75.93 -13.74 -35.85
CA PHE A 495 76.31 -13.40 -34.49
C PHE A 495 76.66 -14.66 -33.68
N LEU A 496 75.87 -15.72 -33.74
CA LEU A 496 76.16 -17.00 -33.09
C LEU A 496 77.45 -17.63 -33.63
N ARG A 497 77.67 -17.54 -34.94
CA ARG A 497 78.90 -18.02 -35.58
C ARG A 497 80.13 -17.19 -35.18
N LEU A 498 79.97 -15.88 -35.02
CA LEU A 498 81.05 -15.02 -34.53
C LEU A 498 81.31 -15.25 -33.04
N SER A 499 80.26 -15.36 -32.23
CA SER A 499 80.36 -15.51 -30.78
C SER A 499 81.02 -16.83 -30.39
N SER A 500 80.65 -17.93 -31.04
CA SER A 500 81.29 -19.24 -30.87
C SER A 500 82.78 -19.21 -31.23
N LYS A 501 83.15 -18.57 -32.35
CA LYS A 501 84.56 -18.39 -32.76
C LYS A 501 85.38 -17.53 -31.79
N LEU A 502 84.75 -16.57 -31.12
CA LEU A 502 85.44 -15.70 -30.15
C LEU A 502 85.53 -16.35 -28.76
N LYS A 503 84.51 -17.09 -28.32
CA LYS A 503 84.43 -17.75 -27.01
C LYS A 503 85.23 -19.07 -26.97
N ASN A 504 85.13 -19.91 -27.99
CA ASN A 504 85.64 -21.30 -27.99
C ASN A 504 87.02 -21.47 -28.60
N LYS A 505 87.98 -20.62 -28.20
CA LYS A 505 89.35 -20.70 -28.70
C LYS A 505 90.28 -21.49 -27.80
N THR A 506 91.09 -22.34 -28.40
CA THR A 506 92.24 -22.97 -27.76
C THR A 506 93.30 -21.92 -27.37
N LEU A 507 94.19 -22.27 -26.44
CA LEU A 507 95.28 -21.37 -26.00
C LEU A 507 96.16 -20.90 -27.18
N ILE A 508 96.43 -21.80 -28.12
CA ILE A 508 97.22 -21.53 -29.34
C ILE A 508 96.51 -20.52 -30.25
N GLU A 509 95.21 -20.66 -30.45
CA GLU A 509 94.41 -19.73 -31.26
C GLU A 509 94.29 -18.34 -30.62
N LYS A 510 94.24 -18.26 -29.29
CA LYS A 510 94.28 -16.96 -28.57
C LYS A 510 95.60 -16.25 -28.83
N ILE A 511 96.73 -16.95 -28.73
CA ILE A 511 98.07 -16.40 -28.99
C ILE A 511 98.19 -15.97 -30.47
N LEU A 512 97.82 -16.84 -31.42
CA LEU A 512 97.89 -16.52 -32.85
C LEU A 512 96.99 -15.33 -33.24
N SER A 513 95.83 -15.18 -32.59
CA SER A 513 94.93 -14.05 -32.87
C SER A 513 95.48 -12.68 -32.42
N LEU A 514 96.41 -12.65 -31.47
CA LEU A 514 97.12 -11.43 -31.04
C LEU A 514 98.12 -10.95 -32.09
N PHE A 515 98.76 -11.87 -32.82
CA PHE A 515 99.77 -11.53 -33.83
C PHE A 515 99.17 -11.22 -35.21
N VAL A 516 98.01 -11.81 -35.55
CA VAL A 516 97.41 -11.70 -36.89
C VAL A 516 96.25 -10.70 -36.96
N ASN A 517 95.87 -10.06 -35.83
CA ASN A 517 94.68 -9.19 -35.73
C ASN A 517 93.38 -9.85 -36.27
N LYS A 518 93.33 -11.18 -36.29
CA LYS A 518 92.26 -11.94 -36.94
C LYS A 518 90.88 -11.65 -36.32
N ASP A 519 90.84 -11.42 -35.00
CA ASP A 519 89.61 -11.06 -34.28
C ASP A 519 89.11 -9.69 -34.65
N LYS A 520 90.04 -8.75 -34.84
CA LYS A 520 89.73 -7.39 -35.27
C LYS A 520 89.07 -7.39 -36.63
N ILE A 521 89.66 -8.09 -37.60
CA ILE A 521 89.11 -8.20 -38.95
C ILE A 521 87.72 -8.85 -38.94
N LEU A 522 87.53 -9.91 -38.15
CA LEU A 522 86.22 -10.59 -38.04
C LEU A 522 85.15 -9.69 -37.41
N ILE A 523 85.48 -8.97 -36.34
CA ILE A 523 84.58 -8.03 -35.67
C ILE A 523 84.26 -6.84 -36.58
N GLU A 524 85.26 -6.25 -37.23
CA GLU A 524 85.07 -5.12 -38.15
C GLU A 524 84.16 -5.49 -39.32
N ASN A 525 84.40 -6.65 -39.96
CA ASN A 525 83.55 -7.13 -41.05
C ASN A 525 82.10 -7.37 -40.59
N PHE A 526 81.91 -7.92 -39.38
CA PHE A 526 80.58 -8.16 -38.82
C PHE A 526 79.86 -6.85 -38.46
N VAL A 527 80.53 -5.94 -37.75
CA VAL A 527 79.97 -4.64 -37.33
C VAL A 527 79.63 -3.77 -38.55
N LEU A 528 80.47 -3.77 -39.59
CA LEU A 528 80.20 -3.03 -40.82
C LEU A 528 79.04 -3.64 -41.62
N LYS A 529 78.97 -4.98 -41.72
CA LYS A 529 77.88 -5.69 -42.41
C LYS A 529 76.52 -5.38 -41.78
N TYR A 530 76.47 -5.27 -40.45
CA TYR A 530 75.23 -5.08 -39.69
C TYR A 530 75.13 -3.71 -39.02
N ARG A 531 75.84 -2.71 -39.55
CA ARG A 531 75.93 -1.35 -38.97
C ARG A 531 74.57 -0.75 -38.66
N LYS A 532 73.63 -0.83 -39.62
CA LYS A 532 72.27 -0.31 -39.46
C LYS A 532 71.50 -1.05 -38.35
N LEU A 533 71.69 -2.36 -38.22
CA LEU A 533 71.03 -3.14 -37.15
C LEU A 533 71.58 -2.74 -35.78
N PHE A 534 72.89 -2.52 -35.66
CA PHE A 534 73.47 -2.01 -34.41
C PHE A 534 72.95 -0.63 -34.03
N GLU A 535 72.85 0.29 -35.00
CA GLU A 535 72.25 1.63 -34.78
C GLU A 535 70.78 1.51 -34.34
N MET A 536 70.02 0.56 -34.91
CA MET A 536 68.62 0.31 -34.51
C MET A 536 68.48 -0.36 -33.13
N LEU A 537 69.47 -1.13 -32.70
CA LEU A 537 69.54 -1.77 -31.37
C LEU A 537 70.18 -0.84 -30.32
N SER A 538 70.34 0.45 -30.62
CA SER A 538 70.93 1.46 -29.74
C SER A 538 72.40 1.23 -29.39
N PHE A 539 73.13 0.44 -30.20
CA PHE A 539 74.59 0.34 -30.11
C PHE A 539 75.27 1.33 -31.05
N ASN A 540 76.36 1.95 -30.61
CA ASN A 540 77.21 2.76 -31.47
C ASN A 540 78.16 1.86 -32.29
N PRO A 541 77.98 1.70 -33.61
CA PRO A 541 78.83 0.79 -34.39
C PRO A 541 80.29 1.23 -34.40
N THR A 542 80.55 2.54 -34.29
CA THR A 542 81.90 3.11 -34.27
C THR A 542 82.67 2.67 -33.02
N GLU A 543 81.98 2.56 -31.88
CA GLU A 543 82.56 2.05 -30.63
C GLU A 543 82.77 0.53 -30.68
N LEU A 544 81.84 -0.19 -31.32
CA LEU A 544 81.90 -1.65 -31.50
C LEU A 544 83.03 -2.11 -32.44
N LEU A 545 83.65 -1.23 -33.23
CA LEU A 545 84.87 -1.56 -33.97
C LEU A 545 86.06 -1.84 -33.04
N ASN A 546 86.01 -1.36 -31.79
CA ASN A 546 87.01 -1.73 -30.77
C ASN A 546 86.72 -3.15 -30.25
N CYS A 547 87.64 -4.08 -30.51
CA CYS A 547 87.52 -5.49 -30.10
C CYS A 547 87.23 -5.69 -28.61
N LYS A 548 87.79 -4.86 -27.72
CA LYS A 548 87.56 -4.96 -26.28
C LYS A 548 86.14 -4.51 -25.93
N VAL A 549 85.68 -3.42 -26.53
CA VAL A 549 84.31 -2.91 -26.37
C VAL A 549 83.31 -3.92 -26.91
N PHE A 550 83.50 -4.43 -28.12
CA PHE A 550 82.64 -5.47 -28.71
C PHE A 550 82.53 -6.71 -27.82
N LYS A 551 83.67 -7.26 -27.36
CA LYS A 551 83.68 -8.43 -26.47
C LYS A 551 82.98 -8.18 -25.14
N ASN A 552 83.08 -6.97 -24.59
CA ASN A 552 82.38 -6.57 -23.38
C ASN A 552 80.87 -6.38 -23.60
N SER A 553 80.46 -5.91 -24.78
CA SER A 553 79.06 -5.75 -25.16
C SER A 553 78.41 -7.05 -25.67
N MET A 554 79.18 -8.10 -25.97
CA MET A 554 78.64 -9.37 -26.46
C MET A 554 77.54 -9.97 -25.57
N PRO A 555 77.66 -10.01 -24.22
CA PRO A 555 76.58 -10.52 -23.36
C PRO A 555 75.28 -9.69 -23.47
N GLU A 556 75.39 -8.38 -23.66
CA GLU A 556 74.25 -7.48 -23.84
C GLU A 556 73.60 -7.66 -25.22
N ILE A 557 74.43 -7.78 -26.27
CA ILE A 557 73.96 -8.08 -27.63
C ILE A 557 73.27 -9.45 -27.67
N GLU A 558 73.85 -10.47 -27.04
CA GLU A 558 73.28 -11.81 -26.92
C GLU A 558 71.95 -11.81 -26.16
N LYS A 559 71.87 -11.03 -25.06
CA LYS A 559 70.62 -10.84 -24.31
C LYS A 559 69.53 -10.17 -25.15
N LEU A 560 69.88 -9.14 -25.93
CA LEU A 560 68.96 -8.43 -26.82
C LEU A 560 68.48 -9.29 -27.99
N ILE A 561 69.40 -10.05 -28.60
CA ILE A 561 69.08 -11.00 -29.65
C ILE A 561 68.13 -12.08 -29.13
N ASN A 562 68.43 -12.68 -27.98
CA ASN A 562 67.56 -13.69 -27.38
C ASN A 562 66.18 -13.11 -27.04
N PHE A 563 66.12 -11.85 -26.59
CA PHE A 563 64.85 -11.16 -26.36
C PHE A 563 64.02 -10.94 -27.64
N ILE A 564 64.67 -10.64 -28.78
CA ILE A 564 63.98 -10.47 -30.06
C ILE A 564 63.55 -11.82 -30.65
N GLU A 565 64.37 -12.86 -30.48
CA GLU A 565 64.10 -14.25 -30.89
C GLU A 565 63.08 -14.95 -29.98
N GLU A 566 62.92 -14.52 -28.72
CA GLU A 566 61.85 -15.04 -27.85
C GLU A 566 60.51 -14.96 -28.60
N PRO A 567 59.73 -16.07 -28.63
CA PRO A 567 58.45 -16.06 -29.32
C PRO A 567 57.62 -14.94 -28.73
N LEU A 568 57.18 -14.00 -29.59
CA LEU A 568 56.18 -13.02 -29.19
C LEU A 568 54.97 -13.80 -28.66
N PRO A 569 54.17 -13.25 -27.72
CA PRO A 569 52.99 -13.93 -27.21
C PRO A 569 52.01 -14.24 -28.34
N HIS A 570 52.22 -15.42 -28.94
CA HIS A 570 51.69 -15.87 -30.22
C HIS A 570 52.03 -14.92 -31.40
N ASP A 571 51.95 -15.37 -32.65
CA ASP A 571 52.13 -14.52 -33.86
C ASP A 571 51.01 -13.47 -34.04
N PHE A 572 50.46 -13.00 -32.93
CA PHE A 572 49.45 -11.98 -32.85
C PHE A 572 50.19 -10.65 -32.81
N PHE A 573 50.28 -9.99 -33.95
CA PHE A 573 50.48 -8.53 -33.96
C PHE A 573 49.23 -7.88 -33.39
N VAL A 574 49.09 -7.96 -32.06
CA VAL A 574 48.13 -7.20 -31.29
C VAL A 574 48.68 -5.78 -31.30
N ASN A 575 48.20 -4.94 -32.23
CA ASN A 575 48.43 -3.51 -32.14
C ASN A 575 47.92 -3.02 -30.76
N GLU A 576 48.47 -1.91 -30.24
CA GLU A 576 48.08 -1.38 -28.93
C GLU A 576 46.57 -1.26 -28.77
N GLU A 577 45.88 -0.87 -29.85
CA GLU A 577 44.44 -0.82 -29.95
C GLU A 577 43.76 -2.16 -29.62
N THR A 578 44.28 -3.29 -30.10
CA THR A 578 43.70 -4.60 -29.83
C THR A 578 43.96 -5.05 -28.38
N ILE A 579 45.12 -4.72 -27.78
CA ILE A 579 45.36 -4.99 -26.35
C ILE A 579 44.41 -4.17 -25.50
N GLU A 580 44.21 -2.90 -25.85
CA GLU A 580 43.28 -2.02 -25.16
C GLU A 580 41.83 -2.51 -25.28
N ASN A 581 41.44 -3.02 -26.46
CA ASN A 581 40.15 -3.66 -26.66
C ASN A 581 39.99 -4.93 -25.80
N LEU A 582 41.04 -5.76 -25.66
CA LEU A 582 41.01 -6.95 -24.79
C LEU A 582 40.93 -6.59 -23.30
N LYS A 583 41.66 -5.55 -22.86
CA LYS A 583 41.58 -5.01 -21.50
C LYS A 583 40.17 -4.49 -21.21
N THR A 584 39.63 -3.67 -22.11
CA THR A 584 38.27 -3.14 -22.02
C THR A 584 37.23 -4.28 -21.97
N TYR A 585 37.42 -5.33 -22.76
CA TYR A 585 36.55 -6.50 -22.76
C TYR A 585 36.62 -7.29 -21.45
N LEU A 586 37.81 -7.59 -20.92
CA LEU A 586 37.95 -8.27 -19.63
C LEU A 586 37.31 -7.45 -18.50
N LEU A 587 37.49 -6.13 -18.50
CA LEU A 587 36.85 -5.22 -17.55
C LEU A 587 35.33 -5.24 -17.67
N SER A 588 34.80 -5.39 -18.89
CA SER A 588 33.37 -5.35 -19.17
C SER A 588 32.73 -6.74 -19.27
N PHE A 589 33.50 -7.82 -19.11
CA PHE A 589 33.04 -9.19 -19.34
C PHE A 589 31.88 -9.55 -18.41
N ASN A 590 32.03 -9.25 -17.13
CA ASN A 590 30.98 -9.47 -16.14
C ASN A 590 29.72 -8.65 -16.46
N LEU A 591 29.89 -7.41 -16.92
CA LEU A 591 28.78 -6.56 -17.33
C LEU A 591 28.02 -7.14 -18.53
N ILE A 592 28.75 -7.66 -19.52
CA ILE A 592 28.17 -8.36 -20.68
C ILE A 592 27.38 -9.59 -20.23
N GLN A 593 27.95 -10.44 -19.38
CA GLN A 593 27.27 -11.62 -18.85
C GLN A 593 26.01 -11.27 -18.06
N VAL A 594 26.07 -10.27 -17.19
CA VAL A 594 24.92 -9.80 -16.42
C VAL A 594 23.82 -9.31 -17.35
N LYS A 595 24.17 -8.58 -18.42
CA LYS A 595 23.20 -8.10 -19.41
C LYS A 595 22.56 -9.22 -20.22
N GLU A 596 23.33 -10.22 -20.63
CA GLU A 596 22.80 -11.41 -21.32
C GLU A 596 21.78 -12.13 -20.44
N GLN A 597 22.10 -12.33 -19.16
CA GLN A 597 21.17 -12.94 -18.19
C GLN A 597 19.93 -12.08 -17.93
N LEU A 598 20.06 -10.75 -17.91
CA LEU A 598 18.91 -9.84 -17.84
C LEU A 598 18.04 -9.98 -19.08
N ALA A 599 18.63 -10.01 -20.28
CA ALA A 599 17.91 -10.16 -21.54
C ALA A 599 17.15 -11.49 -21.62
N GLU A 600 17.71 -12.58 -21.10
CA GLU A 600 17.01 -13.87 -20.98
C GLU A 600 15.76 -13.77 -20.10
N ILE A 601 15.86 -13.07 -18.95
CA ILE A 601 14.71 -12.84 -18.07
C ILE A 601 13.70 -11.93 -18.76
N GLU A 602 14.14 -10.89 -19.46
CA GLU A 602 13.30 -9.94 -20.19
C GLU A 602 12.48 -10.59 -21.31
N GLN A 603 13.00 -11.66 -21.91
CA GLN A 603 12.32 -12.46 -22.92
C GLN A 603 11.30 -13.45 -22.33
N CYS A 604 11.33 -13.70 -21.02
CA CYS A 604 10.37 -14.58 -20.36
C CYS A 604 8.96 -13.97 -20.43
N GLU A 605 7.94 -14.79 -20.72
CA GLU A 605 6.54 -14.34 -20.74
C GLU A 605 6.10 -13.70 -19.40
N HIS A 606 6.70 -14.15 -18.31
CA HIS A 606 6.43 -13.66 -16.96
C HIS A 606 7.08 -12.31 -16.65
N PHE A 607 8.00 -11.81 -17.48
CA PHE A 607 8.75 -10.57 -17.23
C PHE A 607 7.87 -9.34 -17.03
N LYS A 608 6.75 -9.27 -17.76
CA LYS A 608 5.75 -8.19 -17.62
C LYS A 608 5.22 -8.05 -16.18
N TRP A 609 5.28 -9.12 -15.39
CA TRP A 609 4.85 -9.17 -13.99
C TRP A 609 5.98 -8.95 -12.98
N ILE A 610 7.21 -8.78 -13.46
CA ILE A 610 8.40 -8.61 -12.62
C ILE A 610 8.95 -7.20 -12.72
N ASN A 611 8.88 -6.59 -13.91
CA ASN A 611 9.40 -5.24 -14.15
C ASN A 611 8.51 -4.12 -13.56
N ASP A 612 7.22 -4.37 -13.38
CA ASP A 612 6.29 -3.42 -12.78
C ASP A 612 6.42 -3.44 -11.25
N LYS A 613 6.42 -2.26 -10.61
CA LYS A 613 6.44 -2.11 -9.14
C LYS A 613 5.26 -2.83 -8.46
N ALA A 614 4.14 -2.98 -9.17
CA ALA A 614 2.97 -3.74 -8.71
C ALA A 614 2.86 -5.14 -9.33
N GLY A 615 3.91 -5.65 -9.97
CA GLY A 615 3.81 -6.72 -10.96
C GLY A 615 3.19 -8.04 -10.47
N ILE A 616 3.64 -8.60 -9.34
CA ILE A 616 3.06 -9.84 -8.78
C ILE A 616 1.62 -9.61 -8.34
N PHE A 617 1.34 -8.47 -7.70
CA PHE A 617 -0.02 -8.08 -7.34
C PHE A 617 -0.95 -7.99 -8.55
N LYS A 618 -0.46 -7.39 -9.65
CA LYS A 618 -1.23 -7.25 -10.89
C LYS A 618 -1.45 -8.59 -11.58
N PHE A 619 -0.41 -9.43 -11.65
CA PHE A 619 -0.54 -10.81 -12.11
C PHE A 619 -1.66 -11.52 -11.35
N TRP A 620 -1.64 -11.38 -10.02
CA TRP A 620 -2.62 -12.01 -9.15
C TRP A 620 -4.04 -11.55 -9.42
N LYS A 621 -4.24 -10.23 -9.47
CA LYS A 621 -5.52 -9.60 -9.77
C LYS A 621 -6.08 -10.06 -11.12
N SER A 622 -5.21 -10.16 -12.13
CA SER A 622 -5.59 -10.60 -13.48
C SER A 622 -5.85 -12.12 -13.59
N ASN A 623 -5.41 -12.91 -12.61
CA ASN A 623 -5.68 -14.36 -12.52
C ASN A 623 -6.88 -14.69 -11.62
N TYR A 624 -7.86 -13.77 -11.51
CA TYR A 624 -9.02 -13.93 -10.63
C TYR A 624 -9.82 -15.22 -10.89
N GLU A 625 -9.87 -15.73 -12.11
CA GLU A 625 -10.56 -16.99 -12.43
C GLU A 625 -9.99 -18.18 -11.65
N LYS A 626 -8.67 -18.22 -11.40
CA LYS A 626 -8.04 -19.26 -10.57
C LYS A 626 -8.48 -19.16 -9.11
N THR A 627 -8.42 -17.95 -8.53
CA THR A 627 -8.90 -17.70 -7.16
C THR A 627 -10.39 -17.97 -6.99
N LYS A 628 -11.17 -17.76 -8.06
CA LYS A 628 -12.59 -18.04 -8.09
C LYS A 628 -12.86 -19.53 -8.14
N ASN A 629 -12.16 -20.27 -9.00
CA ASN A 629 -12.27 -21.73 -9.03
C ASN A 629 -11.97 -22.33 -7.66
N LEU A 630 -10.89 -21.86 -7.01
CA LEU A 630 -10.52 -22.31 -5.67
C LEU A 630 -11.61 -22.00 -4.63
N PHE A 631 -12.28 -20.85 -4.73
CA PHE A 631 -13.45 -20.53 -3.91
C PHE A 631 -14.64 -21.46 -4.16
N LEU A 632 -14.94 -21.79 -5.42
CA LEU A 632 -16.04 -22.71 -5.75
C LEU A 632 -15.80 -24.11 -5.16
N LEU A 633 -14.59 -24.63 -5.34
CA LEU A 633 -14.16 -25.91 -4.75
C LEU A 633 -14.22 -25.85 -3.21
N ALA A 634 -13.68 -24.79 -2.61
CA ALA A 634 -13.70 -24.58 -1.18
C ALA A 634 -15.12 -24.57 -0.60
N SER A 635 -16.05 -23.88 -1.27
CA SER A 635 -17.44 -23.83 -0.85
C SER A 635 -18.10 -25.22 -0.86
N GLU A 636 -17.85 -26.02 -1.89
CA GLU A 636 -18.43 -27.36 -1.98
C GLU A 636 -17.78 -28.32 -0.96
N PHE A 637 -16.47 -28.21 -0.79
CA PHE A 637 -15.73 -28.96 0.22
C PHE A 637 -16.21 -28.65 1.65
N LEU A 638 -16.40 -27.38 2.00
CA LEU A 638 -16.89 -26.98 3.32
C LEU A 638 -18.32 -27.49 3.59
N TYR A 639 -19.16 -27.55 2.55
CA TYR A 639 -20.48 -28.15 2.67
C TYR A 639 -20.41 -29.65 2.97
N LEU A 640 -19.58 -30.41 2.24
CA LEU A 640 -19.38 -31.83 2.52
C LEU A 640 -18.69 -32.06 3.88
N TYR A 641 -17.76 -31.20 4.25
CA TYR A 641 -17.14 -31.21 5.58
C TYR A 641 -18.19 -31.02 6.68
N ALA A 642 -19.15 -30.11 6.48
CA ALA A 642 -20.24 -29.90 7.42
C ALA A 642 -21.16 -31.13 7.53
N LEU A 643 -21.48 -31.78 6.41
CA LEU A 643 -22.24 -33.03 6.40
C LEU A 643 -21.52 -34.17 7.13
N LYS A 644 -20.20 -34.31 6.89
CA LYS A 644 -19.36 -35.34 7.51
C LYS A 644 -19.27 -35.17 9.02
N ASN A 645 -19.16 -33.92 9.47
CA ASN A 645 -18.98 -33.55 10.88
C ASN A 645 -20.27 -33.05 11.55
N ARG A 646 -21.44 -33.39 11.00
CA ARG A 646 -22.74 -32.83 11.43
C ARG A 646 -23.01 -32.96 12.93
N ALA A 647 -22.55 -34.03 13.57
CA ALA A 647 -22.78 -34.29 15.00
C ALA A 647 -22.06 -33.30 15.93
N TYR A 648 -21.06 -32.56 15.42
CA TYR A 648 -20.38 -31.50 16.14
C TYR A 648 -20.95 -30.11 15.80
N ILE A 649 -21.62 -29.98 14.65
CA ILE A 649 -22.07 -28.71 14.08
C ILE A 649 -23.52 -28.38 14.48
N ILE A 650 -24.35 -29.41 14.61
CA ILE A 650 -25.75 -29.35 15.10
C ILE A 650 -25.72 -29.60 16.60
#